data_AF-A0A1V1TH31-F1
#
_entry.id   AF-A0A1V1TH31-F1
#
_cell.length_a   1.000
_cell.length_b   1.000
_cell.length_c   1.000
_cell.angle_alpha   90.00
_cell.angle_beta   90.00
_cell.angle_gamma   90.00
#
_symmetry.space_group_name_H-M   'P 1'
#
loop_
_entity.id
_entity.type
_entity.pdbx_description
1 polymer ?
#
loop_
_entity_poly.entity_id
_entity_poly.type
_entity_poly.pdbx_seq_one_letter_code
_entity_poly.pdbx_strand_id
1 'polypeptide(L)'
;MDHKTIKEPPPGQLFSPWAARMGLNKSCRDPVFHTGPSFHSAKAPEHRLFYGDLKQRLLFLGTKPWQWGPLAKSLKFSKEGGIIPGGHQRESVSRFERNRETWPGWISQMQSAELMILPNEPGWFSFFRKDRWYNWGNGGLLLNYQPYSIDHPLVWSVLGVSMELANRMLSALIQDKHPFIWTLLYGYIGKWRETEIMCRPQLASGRSRNWPDEKVLVSYQYYEKVRRNCDPRIKEYMERMIKHTPDEYVQRLESLLRDQKWGFMKGAAGTTYAVSHENSVIVLAVGPLNALITGDITLAERCVTLVFLAVTILHELSHAIVTHRMREIYGEDYDNSDNEPFIDFHGVSEIGFELEAAILGGVLEEHVANLAYPPLAWYLQSWPPSKVATSRAAFAGIINGHADFRDGRIMQKTLLPVEFASKLLSEDFWRDQAILRKTDNFFHRTPLFLSNTKYKSWENISSYVSIIAINSSLDLNTLSDFEKGMVQDWRENENLWRSLRRGWWKERRRAWKTTPWSDIELRDSLSEFAYRHSIQDIAGCSALADRMVGCISWDGASKRAYVKEIRDDFEWISHVIGKKLRWRFGRFDALRDDTNLYLGLLMMAAIPIRAQRQVVRRGSYVDGEEIELTPSSMAQGNPDIKMSDEDYLPSQVASRSRLWDPWLQEFLDINRLRHVDYLDLVVRVIQEVILADAKLPTPWIVEMTRVQDALRQARTRPELSTVDPQIKATSWEAWNFRVPDYDPNDWCMWSPEALQWRRLERHEIPDVDLPDSDSDASSEPGPN
;
A
#
# COMPACT_ATOMS: atom_id res chain seq x y z
N MET A 1 32.53 29.60 12.91
CA MET A 1 31.51 28.88 12.12
C MET A 1 32.26 28.02 11.13
N ASP A 2 32.37 26.72 11.41
CA ASP A 2 33.13 25.78 10.60
C ASP A 2 32.15 24.80 9.94
N HIS A 3 32.01 24.92 8.62
CA HIS A 3 31.25 23.99 7.80
C HIS A 3 32.07 22.69 7.65
N LYS A 4 31.78 21.68 8.48
CA LYS A 4 32.26 20.32 8.23
C LYS A 4 31.50 19.72 7.05
N THR A 5 32.22 19.65 5.93
CA THR A 5 31.96 18.90 4.72
C THR A 5 31.44 17.49 5.01
N ILE A 6 30.23 17.21 4.52
CA ILE A 6 29.78 15.84 4.28
C ILE A 6 30.70 15.31 3.17
N LYS A 7 31.55 14.32 3.50
CA LYS A 7 32.39 13.65 2.50
C LYS A 7 31.47 12.97 1.49
N GLU A 8 31.55 13.38 0.23
CA GLU A 8 30.96 12.64 -0.88
C GLU A 8 31.50 11.20 -0.88
N PRO A 9 30.64 10.20 -1.18
CA PRO A 9 31.10 8.82 -1.32
C PRO A 9 32.07 8.70 -2.50
N PRO A 10 33.05 7.79 -2.44
CA PRO A 10 34.06 7.65 -3.50
C PRO A 10 33.41 7.33 -4.86
N PRO A 11 33.95 7.86 -5.97
CA PRO A 11 33.42 7.60 -7.31
C PRO A 11 33.58 6.11 -7.65
N GLY A 12 32.50 5.45 -8.07
CA GLY A 12 32.54 4.07 -8.59
C GLY A 12 31.69 3.02 -7.84
N GLN A 13 30.91 3.40 -6.82
CA GLN A 13 29.88 2.53 -6.24
C GLN A 13 28.49 3.09 -6.54
N LEU A 14 28.00 2.81 -7.75
CA LEU A 14 26.66 3.20 -8.17
C LEU A 14 25.62 2.37 -7.42
N PHE A 15 24.75 3.08 -6.70
CA PHE A 15 23.56 2.53 -6.06
C PHE A 15 22.56 2.12 -7.14
N SER A 16 21.76 1.07 -6.93
CA SER A 16 20.51 1.02 -7.69
C SER A 16 19.65 2.20 -7.23
N PRO A 17 19.03 2.97 -8.13
CA PRO A 17 18.10 4.04 -7.76
C PRO A 17 17.04 3.58 -6.72
N TRP A 18 16.62 2.32 -6.81
CA TRP A 18 15.75 1.65 -5.83
C TRP A 18 16.29 1.67 -4.38
N ALA A 19 17.58 1.38 -4.16
CA ALA A 19 18.19 1.34 -2.82
C ALA A 19 18.23 2.73 -2.20
N ALA A 20 18.61 3.71 -3.02
CA ALA A 20 18.74 5.10 -2.60
C ALA A 20 17.39 5.68 -2.16
N ARG A 21 16.32 5.45 -2.94
CA ARG A 21 14.96 5.95 -2.62
C ARG A 21 14.41 5.43 -1.30
N MET A 22 14.69 4.17 -0.97
CA MET A 22 14.14 3.51 0.21
C MET A 22 15.02 3.68 1.46
N GLY A 23 16.12 4.44 1.37
CA GLY A 23 17.12 4.54 2.45
C GLY A 23 17.78 3.20 2.79
N LEU A 24 17.81 2.27 1.81
CA LEU A 24 18.33 0.92 1.95
C LEU A 24 19.79 0.86 1.49
N ASN A 25 20.52 -0.18 1.93
CA ASN A 25 21.94 -0.35 1.57
C ASN A 25 22.15 -0.43 0.04
N LYS A 26 23.34 0.01 -0.38
CA LYS A 26 23.98 0.26 -1.71
C LYS A 26 23.55 -0.52 -2.95
N SER A 27 22.71 -1.53 -2.87
CA SER A 27 22.56 -2.49 -3.97
C SER A 27 21.23 -3.19 -4.05
N CYS A 28 20.34 -3.00 -3.07
CA CYS A 28 19.11 -3.77 -3.00
C CYS A 28 19.29 -5.29 -2.84
N ARG A 29 20.54 -5.71 -2.71
CA ARG A 29 20.92 -7.04 -2.25
C ARG A 29 21.03 -6.97 -0.74
N ASP A 30 20.82 -8.11 -0.08
CA ASP A 30 21.23 -8.30 1.31
C ASP A 30 22.59 -7.61 1.57
N PRO A 31 22.71 -6.74 2.58
CA PRO A 31 23.98 -6.23 3.08
C PRO A 31 25.11 -7.28 3.16
N VAL A 32 24.75 -8.55 3.37
CA VAL A 32 25.67 -9.69 3.40
C VAL A 32 26.28 -10.02 2.03
N PHE A 33 25.60 -9.78 0.90
CA PHE A 33 26.14 -10.08 -0.45
C PHE A 33 27.27 -9.13 -0.88
N HIS A 34 27.40 -7.94 -0.30
CA HIS A 34 28.29 -6.89 -0.81
C HIS A 34 29.60 -6.70 -0.06
N THR A 35 29.72 -7.21 1.15
CA THR A 35 30.81 -6.84 2.06
C THR A 35 31.76 -7.98 2.38
N GLY A 36 31.51 -9.18 1.82
CA GLY A 36 32.31 -10.36 2.10
C GLY A 36 32.32 -10.75 3.59
N PRO A 37 33.16 -11.71 3.99
CA PRO A 37 33.25 -12.20 5.37
C PRO A 37 33.69 -11.15 6.43
N SER A 38 34.04 -9.92 6.01
CA SER A 38 34.47 -8.82 6.90
C SER A 38 33.34 -8.17 7.74
N PHE A 39 32.08 -8.55 7.57
CA PHE A 39 30.95 -7.98 8.32
C PHE A 39 30.82 -8.52 9.75
N HIS A 40 31.57 -9.57 10.12
CA HIS A 40 31.44 -10.23 11.43
C HIS A 40 31.99 -9.44 12.63
N SER A 41 32.54 -8.22 12.43
CA SER A 41 33.20 -7.46 13.52
C SER A 41 32.54 -6.14 13.94
N ALA A 42 31.47 -5.68 13.28
CA ALA A 42 30.80 -4.41 13.64
C ALA A 42 29.33 -4.65 14.03
N LYS A 43 28.83 -3.97 15.08
CA LYS A 43 27.47 -4.11 15.65
C LYS A 43 26.37 -3.29 14.93
N ALA A 44 26.69 -2.09 14.45
CA ALA A 44 25.82 -1.22 13.64
C ALA A 44 25.23 -1.81 12.32
N PRO A 45 25.86 -2.79 11.65
CA PRO A 45 25.34 -3.38 10.43
C PRO A 45 24.19 -4.39 10.60
N GLU A 46 24.10 -5.09 11.74
CA GLU A 46 23.03 -6.07 12.03
C GLU A 46 21.66 -5.38 12.10
N HIS A 47 21.60 -4.24 12.79
CA HIS A 47 20.38 -3.46 12.93
C HIS A 47 19.81 -3.00 11.59
N ARG A 48 20.65 -2.40 10.74
CA ARG A 48 20.23 -1.91 9.41
C ARG A 48 19.69 -3.05 8.56
N LEU A 49 20.31 -4.22 8.69
CA LEU A 49 19.93 -5.43 7.98
C LEU A 49 18.57 -5.96 8.46
N PHE A 50 18.34 -6.07 9.78
CA PHE A 50 17.07 -6.53 10.32
C PHE A 50 15.92 -5.54 10.10
N TYR A 51 16.18 -4.25 10.34
CA TYR A 51 15.19 -3.19 10.09
C TYR A 51 14.85 -3.09 8.62
N GLY A 52 15.85 -3.14 7.73
CA GLY A 52 15.65 -3.17 6.28
C GLY A 52 14.77 -4.34 5.85
N ASP A 53 15.11 -5.57 6.26
CA ASP A 53 14.31 -6.77 5.93
C ASP A 53 12.88 -6.67 6.48
N LEU A 54 12.69 -6.21 7.71
CA LEU A 54 11.36 -6.11 8.31
C LEU A 54 10.53 -4.98 7.66
N LYS A 55 11.13 -3.81 7.40
CA LYS A 55 10.46 -2.69 6.70
C LYS A 55 10.09 -3.07 5.28
N GLN A 56 10.99 -3.75 4.56
CA GLN A 56 10.71 -4.27 3.23
C GLN A 56 9.60 -5.31 3.27
N ARG A 57 9.60 -6.25 4.22
CA ARG A 57 8.50 -7.22 4.34
C ARG A 57 7.17 -6.55 4.65
N LEU A 58 7.13 -5.53 5.50
CA LEU A 58 5.90 -4.76 5.72
C LEU A 58 5.45 -4.08 4.43
N LEU A 59 6.38 -3.42 3.73
CA LEU A 59 6.10 -2.71 2.49
C LEU A 59 5.76 -3.62 1.31
N PHE A 60 6.20 -4.88 1.33
CA PHE A 60 6.04 -5.86 0.24
C PHE A 60 5.25 -7.09 0.65
N LEU A 61 4.40 -6.94 1.67
CA LEU A 61 3.50 -7.99 2.15
C LEU A 61 4.20 -9.33 2.38
N GLY A 62 5.31 -9.35 3.10
CA GLY A 62 6.04 -10.57 3.40
C GLY A 62 7.03 -11.03 2.33
N THR A 63 7.03 -10.42 1.14
CA THR A 63 8.03 -10.72 0.11
C THR A 63 9.43 -10.38 0.61
N LYS A 64 10.36 -11.34 0.47
CA LYS A 64 11.73 -11.20 0.92
C LYS A 64 12.53 -10.31 -0.04
N PRO A 65 13.47 -9.50 0.44
CA PRO A 65 14.20 -8.55 -0.40
C PRO A 65 14.91 -9.17 -1.61
N TRP A 66 15.47 -10.37 -1.46
CA TRP A 66 16.18 -11.06 -2.54
C TRP A 66 15.26 -11.52 -3.68
N GLN A 67 13.96 -11.68 -3.42
CA GLN A 67 12.99 -12.18 -4.41
C GLN A 67 12.74 -11.16 -5.53
N TRP A 68 12.99 -9.87 -5.27
CA TRP A 68 12.85 -8.80 -6.26
C TRP A 68 13.87 -8.85 -7.37
N GLY A 69 15.10 -9.28 -7.06
CA GLY A 69 16.20 -9.35 -8.01
C GLY A 69 15.81 -10.13 -9.26
N PRO A 70 15.46 -11.43 -9.16
CA PRO A 70 15.02 -12.24 -10.29
C PRO A 70 13.85 -11.66 -11.09
N LEU A 71 12.90 -11.00 -10.42
CA LEU A 71 11.66 -10.52 -11.04
C LEU A 71 11.80 -9.23 -11.82
N ALA A 72 12.80 -8.40 -11.48
CA ALA A 72 13.01 -7.08 -12.08
C ALA A 72 14.39 -6.93 -12.76
N LYS A 73 15.16 -8.03 -12.88
CA LYS A 73 16.53 -8.03 -13.43
C LYS A 73 16.56 -7.60 -14.88
N SER A 74 15.60 -8.07 -15.67
CA SER A 74 15.63 -8.04 -17.12
C SER A 74 14.23 -7.90 -17.70
N LEU A 75 14.14 -7.26 -18.85
CA LEU A 75 12.96 -7.03 -19.66
C LEU A 75 13.15 -7.70 -21.00
N LYS A 76 12.05 -8.09 -21.63
CA LYS A 76 12.05 -8.62 -23.00
C LYS A 76 10.80 -8.13 -23.71
N PHE A 77 11.00 -7.20 -24.64
CA PHE A 77 9.92 -6.66 -25.45
C PHE A 77 9.73 -7.50 -26.71
N SER A 78 10.78 -7.66 -27.51
CA SER A 78 10.73 -8.42 -28.76
C SER A 78 11.75 -9.55 -28.79
N LYS A 79 11.57 -10.49 -29.74
CA LYS A 79 12.61 -11.50 -30.02
C LYS A 79 13.89 -10.84 -30.54
N GLU A 80 13.75 -9.78 -31.33
CA GLU A 80 14.84 -9.08 -32.02
C GLU A 80 15.57 -8.07 -31.13
N GLY A 81 14.86 -7.42 -30.20
CA GLY A 81 15.42 -6.45 -29.26
C GLY A 81 16.25 -7.07 -28.13
N GLY A 82 16.21 -8.40 -28.00
CA GLY A 82 16.97 -9.15 -27.00
C GLY A 82 16.55 -8.85 -25.55
N ILE A 83 17.44 -9.20 -24.62
CA ILE A 83 17.22 -8.97 -23.18
C ILE A 83 17.74 -7.58 -22.80
N ILE A 84 16.89 -6.75 -22.21
CA ILE A 84 17.21 -5.40 -21.75
C ILE A 84 17.32 -5.39 -20.23
N PRO A 85 18.36 -4.78 -19.62
CA PRO A 85 18.42 -4.66 -18.17
C PRO A 85 17.26 -3.83 -17.60
N GLY A 86 16.60 -4.32 -16.56
CA GLY A 86 15.47 -3.64 -15.92
C GLY A 86 15.83 -2.41 -15.08
N GLY A 87 17.13 -2.13 -14.89
CA GLY A 87 17.64 -1.01 -14.06
C GLY A 87 18.03 -1.41 -12.63
N HIS A 88 17.83 -2.67 -12.24
CA HIS A 88 18.28 -3.23 -10.96
C HIS A 88 19.67 -3.90 -11.02
N GLN A 89 20.40 -3.77 -12.14
CA GLN A 89 21.77 -4.29 -12.29
C GLN A 89 22.82 -3.21 -11.97
N ARG A 90 23.99 -3.64 -11.50
CA ARG A 90 25.11 -2.73 -11.13
C ARG A 90 25.71 -2.00 -12.33
N GLU A 91 25.60 -2.60 -13.51
CA GLU A 91 26.16 -2.08 -14.78
C GLU A 91 25.15 -1.23 -15.56
N SER A 92 23.84 -1.41 -15.32
CA SER A 92 22.77 -0.68 -16.02
C SER A 92 22.74 0.82 -15.73
N VAL A 93 23.36 1.22 -14.62
CA VAL A 93 23.44 2.61 -14.21
C VAL A 93 24.29 3.42 -15.22
N SER A 94 25.29 2.80 -15.87
CA SER A 94 26.22 3.50 -16.78
C SER A 94 25.67 3.86 -18.17
N ARG A 95 24.63 3.16 -18.68
CA ARG A 95 24.15 3.35 -20.06
C ARG A 95 23.12 4.47 -20.22
N PHE A 96 22.40 4.82 -19.15
CA PHE A 96 21.34 5.84 -19.17
C PHE A 96 21.65 7.09 -18.32
N GLU A 97 22.65 7.06 -17.43
CA GLU A 97 22.99 8.19 -16.57
C GLU A 97 23.57 9.42 -17.29
N ARG A 98 24.04 9.28 -18.54
CA ARG A 98 24.80 10.34 -19.20
C ARG A 98 23.99 11.38 -19.98
N ASN A 99 22.67 11.40 -19.86
CA ASN A 99 21.89 12.53 -20.39
C ASN A 99 20.73 12.91 -19.47
N ARG A 100 20.99 13.89 -18.59
CA ARG A 100 19.93 14.63 -17.87
C ARG A 100 18.98 15.35 -18.84
N GLU A 101 19.39 15.58 -20.08
CA GLU A 101 18.57 16.17 -21.15
C GLU A 101 17.58 15.18 -21.79
N THR A 102 17.63 13.88 -21.47
CA THR A 102 16.76 12.83 -22.04
C THR A 102 15.85 12.15 -21.01
N TRP A 103 15.46 12.80 -19.92
CA TRP A 103 14.38 12.32 -19.05
C TRP A 103 13.06 12.95 -19.52
N PRO A 104 12.51 12.51 -20.68
CA PRO A 104 11.63 11.34 -20.86
C PRO A 104 11.95 10.52 -22.14
N GLY A 105 13.17 10.65 -22.67
CA GLY A 105 13.61 10.12 -23.96
C GLY A 105 13.72 8.60 -24.06
N TRP A 106 13.64 7.83 -22.97
CA TRP A 106 13.65 6.36 -23.07
C TRP A 106 12.39 5.83 -23.76
N ILE A 107 11.21 6.43 -23.50
CA ILE A 107 9.97 6.07 -24.20
C ILE A 107 10.19 6.32 -25.68
N SER A 108 10.63 7.52 -26.03
CA SER A 108 10.95 7.88 -27.42
C SER A 108 12.03 6.97 -28.05
N GLN A 109 13.02 6.50 -27.29
CA GLN A 109 14.05 5.55 -27.75
C GLN A 109 13.50 4.13 -27.96
N MET A 110 12.66 3.63 -27.05
CA MET A 110 12.05 2.31 -27.20
C MET A 110 11.00 2.31 -28.31
N GLN A 111 10.28 3.42 -28.45
CA GLN A 111 9.33 3.67 -29.52
C GLN A 111 10.03 3.81 -30.88
N SER A 112 11.14 4.56 -30.95
CA SER A 112 11.91 4.70 -32.19
C SER A 112 12.64 3.41 -32.58
N ALA A 113 12.90 2.53 -31.62
CA ALA A 113 13.39 1.18 -31.87
C ALA A 113 12.26 0.16 -32.17
N GLU A 114 11.00 0.61 -32.25
CA GLU A 114 9.81 -0.22 -32.51
C GLU A 114 9.61 -1.37 -31.50
N LEU A 115 10.17 -1.24 -30.29
CA LEU A 115 10.12 -2.29 -29.27
C LEU A 115 8.84 -2.23 -28.42
N MET A 116 8.19 -1.07 -28.34
CA MET A 116 7.04 -0.83 -27.46
C MET A 116 5.83 -0.35 -28.26
N ILE A 117 4.63 -0.62 -27.74
CA ILE A 117 3.38 -0.10 -28.30
C ILE A 117 3.41 1.43 -28.42
N LEU A 118 2.80 1.91 -29.50
CA LEU A 118 2.64 3.33 -29.81
C LEU A 118 1.17 3.73 -29.69
N PRO A 119 0.87 4.90 -29.09
CA PRO A 119 -0.47 5.46 -29.11
C PRO A 119 -0.98 5.63 -30.56
N ASN A 120 -2.09 4.97 -30.89
CA ASN A 120 -2.78 5.05 -32.18
C ASN A 120 -4.24 5.46 -31.97
N GLU A 121 -4.43 6.71 -31.54
CA GLU A 121 -5.74 7.27 -31.18
C GLU A 121 -6.87 7.10 -32.22
N PRO A 122 -6.62 7.21 -33.54
CA PRO A 122 -7.67 6.94 -34.54
C PRO A 122 -8.25 5.52 -34.48
N GLY A 123 -7.45 4.55 -34.01
CA GLY A 123 -7.87 3.17 -33.81
C GLY A 123 -8.50 2.89 -32.45
N TRP A 124 -8.63 3.90 -31.58
CA TRP A 124 -9.22 3.73 -30.26
C TRP A 124 -10.74 3.80 -30.30
N PHE A 125 -11.35 3.11 -29.32
CA PHE A 125 -12.74 3.36 -28.95
C PHE A 125 -12.96 4.84 -28.65
N SER A 126 -14.15 5.35 -28.98
CA SER A 126 -14.41 6.79 -28.92
C SER A 126 -14.28 7.38 -27.52
N PHE A 127 -14.60 6.59 -26.48
CA PHE A 127 -14.50 7.00 -25.09
C PHE A 127 -13.07 7.04 -24.53
N PHE A 128 -12.06 6.52 -25.24
CA PHE A 128 -10.64 6.62 -24.83
C PHE A 128 -9.89 7.81 -25.43
N ARG A 129 -10.50 8.48 -26.42
CA ARG A 129 -9.87 9.55 -27.19
C ARG A 129 -9.68 10.83 -26.39
N LYS A 130 -8.74 11.65 -26.84
CA LYS A 130 -8.30 12.89 -26.19
C LYS A 130 -9.41 13.93 -26.06
N ASP A 131 -10.39 13.93 -26.96
CA ASP A 131 -11.59 14.78 -26.94
C ASP A 131 -12.57 14.45 -25.80
N ARG A 132 -12.35 13.36 -25.05
CA ARG A 132 -13.13 12.99 -23.86
C ARG A 132 -12.49 13.40 -22.54
N TRP A 133 -11.32 14.03 -22.60
CA TRP A 133 -10.54 14.39 -21.42
C TRP A 133 -10.76 15.83 -20.98
N TYR A 134 -10.76 15.98 -19.67
CA TYR A 134 -10.80 17.24 -18.96
C TYR A 134 -9.49 17.45 -18.20
N ASN A 135 -9.03 18.69 -18.22
CA ASN A 135 -7.91 19.21 -17.48
C ASN A 135 -8.33 19.57 -16.06
N TRP A 136 -7.37 19.59 -15.15
CA TRP A 136 -7.61 20.09 -13.81
C TRP A 136 -7.62 21.63 -13.81
N GLY A 137 -8.77 22.24 -13.51
CA GLY A 137 -8.96 23.70 -13.47
C GLY A 137 -8.37 24.39 -12.22
N ASN A 138 -9.01 24.23 -11.06
CA ASN A 138 -8.70 25.03 -9.85
C ASN A 138 -7.82 24.29 -8.84
N GLY A 139 -6.78 24.98 -8.32
CA GLY A 139 -6.03 24.56 -7.12
C GLY A 139 -5.27 23.22 -7.20
N GLY A 140 -5.26 22.58 -8.37
CA GLY A 140 -4.73 21.24 -8.58
C GLY A 140 -3.23 21.11 -8.39
N LEU A 141 -2.75 19.86 -8.31
CA LEU A 141 -1.32 19.59 -8.35
C LEU A 141 -0.71 20.20 -9.61
N LEU A 142 0.44 20.85 -9.45
CA LEU A 142 1.13 21.51 -10.55
C LEU A 142 2.25 20.62 -11.09
N LEU A 143 2.28 20.40 -12.40
CA LEU A 143 3.44 19.88 -13.12
C LEU A 143 4.21 21.08 -13.68
N ASN A 144 5.46 21.30 -13.23
CA ASN A 144 6.26 22.46 -13.63
C ASN A 144 5.52 23.81 -13.45
N TYR A 145 4.83 23.99 -12.32
CA TYR A 145 4.02 25.17 -12.00
C TYR A 145 2.79 25.39 -12.90
N GLN A 146 2.42 24.42 -13.72
CA GLN A 146 1.20 24.44 -14.55
C GLN A 146 0.21 23.38 -14.07
N PRO A 147 -1.11 23.60 -14.15
CA PRO A 147 -2.10 22.58 -13.82
C PRO A 147 -1.93 21.31 -14.64
N TYR A 148 -2.27 20.16 -14.04
CA TYR A 148 -2.26 18.89 -14.74
C TYR A 148 -3.23 18.92 -15.92
N SER A 149 -2.70 18.68 -17.12
CA SER A 149 -3.44 18.77 -18.37
C SER A 149 -2.95 17.72 -19.36
N ILE A 150 -3.88 17.10 -20.09
CA ILE A 150 -3.57 16.22 -21.22
C ILE A 150 -3.03 16.99 -22.44
N ASP A 151 -3.17 18.31 -22.45
CA ASP A 151 -2.59 19.17 -23.47
C ASP A 151 -1.07 19.32 -23.26
N HIS A 152 -0.57 19.02 -22.06
CA HIS A 152 0.85 18.96 -21.80
C HIS A 152 1.47 17.72 -22.47
N PRO A 153 2.44 17.87 -23.41
CA PRO A 153 2.97 16.75 -24.19
C PRO A 153 3.56 15.62 -23.35
N LEU A 154 4.25 15.94 -22.25
CA LEU A 154 4.80 14.93 -21.34
C LEU A 154 3.73 14.05 -20.69
N VAL A 155 2.60 14.65 -20.27
CA VAL A 155 1.50 13.90 -19.64
C VAL A 155 0.92 12.92 -20.64
N TRP A 156 0.58 13.40 -21.84
CA TRP A 156 0.00 12.55 -22.89
C TRP A 156 0.99 11.50 -23.41
N SER A 157 2.29 11.80 -23.50
CA SER A 157 3.30 10.84 -23.96
C SER A 157 3.41 9.59 -23.10
N VAL A 158 3.06 9.70 -21.81
CA VAL A 158 3.07 8.60 -20.85
C VAL A 158 1.68 7.98 -20.76
N LEU A 159 0.66 8.80 -20.48
CA LEU A 159 -0.72 8.34 -20.33
C LEU A 159 -1.25 7.66 -21.60
N GLY A 160 -0.91 8.19 -22.77
CA GLY A 160 -1.31 7.62 -24.06
C GLY A 160 -0.82 6.18 -24.25
N VAL A 161 0.31 5.78 -23.66
CA VAL A 161 0.80 4.39 -23.72
C VAL A 161 -0.09 3.46 -22.88
N SER A 162 -0.50 3.91 -21.69
CA SER A 162 -1.45 3.15 -20.85
C SER A 162 -2.84 3.07 -21.49
N MET A 163 -3.30 4.16 -22.13
CA MET A 163 -4.57 4.19 -22.89
C MET A 163 -4.53 3.24 -24.09
N GLU A 164 -3.43 3.24 -24.86
CA GLU A 164 -3.20 2.29 -25.96
C GLU A 164 -3.28 0.85 -25.46
N LEU A 165 -2.62 0.54 -24.33
CA LEU A 165 -2.65 -0.79 -23.75
C LEU A 165 -4.06 -1.20 -23.31
N ALA A 166 -4.78 -0.31 -22.61
CA ALA A 166 -6.16 -0.56 -22.19
C ALA A 166 -7.07 -0.80 -23.41
N ASN A 167 -6.93 0.01 -24.46
CA ASN A 167 -7.63 -0.17 -25.73
C ASN A 167 -7.36 -1.55 -26.33
N ARG A 168 -6.09 -1.96 -26.45
CA ARG A 168 -5.72 -3.29 -27.01
C ARG A 168 -6.24 -4.44 -26.17
N MET A 169 -6.13 -4.35 -24.85
CA MET A 169 -6.68 -5.36 -23.93
C MET A 169 -8.19 -5.49 -24.10
N LEU A 170 -8.92 -4.37 -24.14
CA LEU A 170 -10.37 -4.38 -24.35
C LEU A 170 -10.76 -4.93 -25.73
N SER A 171 -10.08 -4.51 -26.79
CA SER A 171 -10.29 -5.05 -28.14
C SER A 171 -10.04 -6.55 -28.18
N ALA A 172 -8.98 -7.04 -27.54
CA ALA A 172 -8.69 -8.47 -27.46
C ALA A 172 -9.77 -9.24 -26.69
N LEU A 173 -10.26 -8.71 -25.57
CA LEU A 173 -11.37 -9.31 -24.81
C LEU A 173 -12.62 -9.44 -25.68
N ILE A 174 -12.91 -8.45 -26.52
CA ILE A 174 -14.05 -8.48 -27.46
C ILE A 174 -13.82 -9.49 -28.58
N GLN A 175 -12.67 -9.45 -29.25
CA GLN A 175 -12.36 -10.34 -30.38
C GLN A 175 -12.31 -11.81 -29.95
N ASP A 176 -11.74 -12.09 -28.78
CA ASP A 176 -11.67 -13.44 -28.22
C ASP A 176 -12.99 -13.91 -27.60
N LYS A 177 -14.03 -13.05 -27.60
CA LYS A 177 -15.31 -13.23 -26.89
C LYS A 177 -15.09 -13.71 -25.46
N HIS A 178 -14.25 -12.99 -24.73
CA HIS A 178 -13.89 -13.36 -23.37
C HIS A 178 -15.14 -13.48 -22.48
N PRO A 179 -15.30 -14.55 -21.68
CA PRO A 179 -16.54 -14.79 -20.92
C PRO A 179 -16.95 -13.64 -20.00
N PHE A 180 -15.96 -12.93 -19.45
CA PHE A 180 -16.22 -11.80 -18.56
C PHE A 180 -16.74 -10.57 -19.31
N ILE A 181 -16.21 -10.22 -20.49
CA ILE A 181 -16.73 -9.06 -21.24
C ILE A 181 -18.17 -9.29 -21.67
N TRP A 182 -18.52 -10.54 -22.01
CA TRP A 182 -19.90 -10.93 -22.26
C TRP A 182 -20.78 -10.77 -21.03
N THR A 183 -20.29 -11.16 -19.85
CA THR A 183 -21.03 -11.04 -18.58
C THR A 183 -21.27 -9.58 -18.25
N LEU A 184 -20.23 -8.75 -18.41
CA LEU A 184 -20.29 -7.31 -18.18
C LEU A 184 -21.31 -6.63 -19.10
N LEU A 185 -21.37 -6.98 -20.39
CA LEU A 185 -22.27 -6.33 -21.36
C LEU A 185 -23.68 -6.92 -21.43
N TYR A 186 -23.82 -8.23 -21.21
CA TYR A 186 -25.05 -8.98 -21.50
C TYR A 186 -25.44 -10.00 -20.43
N GLY A 187 -24.71 -10.12 -19.31
CA GLY A 187 -25.12 -10.97 -18.19
C GLY A 187 -26.48 -10.54 -17.64
N TYR A 188 -27.26 -11.49 -17.12
CA TYR A 188 -28.60 -11.16 -16.60
C TYR A 188 -28.47 -10.44 -15.26
N ILE A 189 -29.05 -9.25 -15.14
CA ILE A 189 -29.08 -8.47 -13.90
C ILE A 189 -30.48 -8.57 -13.30
N GLY A 190 -30.54 -8.87 -12.00
CA GLY A 190 -31.79 -8.87 -11.25
C GLY A 190 -31.57 -8.83 -9.75
N LYS A 191 -32.66 -8.72 -8.99
CA LYS A 191 -32.60 -8.82 -7.52
C LYS A 191 -32.17 -10.20 -7.10
N TRP A 192 -31.37 -10.31 -6.05
CA TRP A 192 -30.72 -11.53 -5.58
C TRP A 192 -31.72 -12.66 -5.39
N ARG A 193 -32.76 -12.43 -4.58
CA ARG A 193 -33.74 -13.48 -4.24
C ARG A 193 -34.50 -13.96 -5.48
N GLU A 194 -34.98 -13.04 -6.30
CA GLU A 194 -35.74 -13.37 -7.51
C GLU A 194 -34.86 -14.14 -8.49
N THR A 195 -33.63 -13.67 -8.70
CA THR A 195 -32.66 -14.27 -9.61
C THR A 195 -32.21 -15.64 -9.11
N GLU A 196 -32.00 -15.82 -7.81
CA GLU A 196 -31.68 -17.11 -7.20
C GLU A 196 -32.80 -18.12 -7.42
N ILE A 197 -34.06 -17.72 -7.21
CA ILE A 197 -35.23 -18.57 -7.46
C ILE A 197 -35.35 -18.91 -8.95
N MET A 198 -35.17 -17.93 -9.84
CA MET A 198 -35.23 -18.17 -11.29
C MET A 198 -34.10 -19.08 -11.78
N CYS A 199 -32.90 -18.98 -11.22
CA CYS A 199 -31.77 -19.85 -11.56
C CYS A 199 -31.87 -21.24 -10.91
N ARG A 200 -32.47 -21.33 -9.71
CA ARG A 200 -32.56 -22.54 -8.90
C ARG A 200 -33.94 -22.64 -8.22
N PRO A 201 -35.02 -22.98 -8.97
CA PRO A 201 -36.39 -23.00 -8.45
C PRO A 201 -36.60 -23.90 -7.25
N GLN A 202 -35.78 -24.94 -7.10
CA GLN A 202 -35.78 -25.83 -5.93
C GLN A 202 -35.46 -25.13 -4.60
N LEU A 203 -34.89 -23.92 -4.63
CA LEU A 203 -34.63 -23.09 -3.44
C LEU A 203 -35.84 -22.22 -3.03
N ALA A 204 -36.93 -22.24 -3.80
CA ALA A 204 -38.13 -21.46 -3.52
C ALA A 204 -38.81 -21.83 -2.18
N SER A 205 -38.58 -23.04 -1.65
CA SER A 205 -39.23 -23.55 -0.43
C SER A 205 -38.56 -23.18 0.90
N GLY A 206 -37.46 -22.41 0.92
CA GLY A 206 -36.95 -21.80 2.15
C GLY A 206 -35.43 -21.60 2.26
N ARG A 207 -35.06 -20.56 3.03
CA ARG A 207 -33.71 -20.06 3.36
C ARG A 207 -32.89 -19.43 2.22
N SER A 208 -33.45 -18.48 1.47
CA SER A 208 -32.59 -17.41 0.93
C SER A 208 -32.10 -16.60 2.14
N ARG A 209 -30.79 -16.62 2.41
CA ARG A 209 -30.22 -15.93 3.58
C ARG A 209 -30.04 -14.46 3.20
N ASN A 210 -30.68 -13.59 3.98
CA ASN A 210 -30.25 -12.26 4.42
C ASN A 210 -30.11 -11.06 3.45
N TRP A 211 -30.29 -11.19 2.12
CA TRP A 211 -30.07 -10.04 1.20
C TRP A 211 -31.01 -9.98 -0.02
N PRO A 212 -32.34 -9.93 0.16
CA PRO A 212 -33.29 -10.10 -0.94
C PRO A 212 -33.27 -8.99 -2.00
N ASP A 213 -32.86 -7.78 -1.62
CA ASP A 213 -32.86 -6.59 -2.48
C ASP A 213 -31.50 -6.25 -3.11
N GLU A 214 -30.43 -6.97 -2.72
CA GLU A 214 -29.13 -6.82 -3.39
C GLU A 214 -29.25 -7.24 -4.85
N LYS A 215 -28.39 -6.70 -5.72
CA LYS A 215 -28.43 -7.01 -7.15
C LYS A 215 -27.41 -8.09 -7.48
N VAL A 216 -27.73 -8.92 -8.46
CA VAL A 216 -26.85 -9.99 -8.94
C VAL A 216 -26.70 -9.89 -10.44
N LEU A 217 -25.45 -9.97 -10.90
CA LEU A 217 -25.10 -10.12 -12.31
C LEU A 217 -24.75 -11.58 -12.58
N VAL A 218 -25.61 -12.26 -13.34
CA VAL A 218 -25.45 -13.68 -13.67
C VAL A 218 -24.64 -13.84 -14.96
N SER A 219 -23.52 -14.55 -14.86
CA SER A 219 -22.66 -14.91 -15.98
C SER A 219 -23.23 -16.08 -16.80
N TYR A 220 -22.78 -16.20 -18.05
CA TYR A 220 -23.15 -17.34 -18.89
C TYR A 220 -22.60 -18.64 -18.32
N GLN A 221 -21.40 -18.59 -17.73
CA GLN A 221 -20.75 -19.77 -17.16
C GLN A 221 -21.52 -20.30 -15.96
N TYR A 222 -22.05 -19.43 -15.11
CA TYR A 222 -22.94 -19.83 -14.03
C TYR A 222 -24.26 -20.35 -14.57
N TYR A 223 -24.87 -19.62 -15.51
CA TYR A 223 -26.10 -20.03 -16.17
C TYR A 223 -25.99 -21.44 -16.77
N GLU A 224 -24.92 -21.78 -17.50
CA GLU A 224 -24.74 -23.11 -18.09
C GLU A 224 -24.73 -24.23 -17.03
N LYS A 225 -24.22 -23.97 -15.82
CA LYS A 225 -24.24 -24.94 -14.70
C LYS A 225 -25.66 -25.19 -14.18
N VAL A 226 -26.56 -24.20 -14.27
CA VAL A 226 -27.93 -24.26 -13.74
C VAL A 226 -29.02 -24.33 -14.82
N ARG A 227 -28.64 -24.25 -16.10
CA ARG A 227 -29.51 -24.05 -17.27
C ARG A 227 -30.68 -25.02 -17.35
N ARG A 228 -30.50 -26.27 -16.93
CA ARG A 228 -31.54 -27.31 -16.95
C ARG A 228 -32.76 -26.96 -16.09
N ASN A 229 -32.53 -26.21 -15.01
CA ASN A 229 -33.55 -25.88 -14.02
C ASN A 229 -33.92 -24.39 -14.06
N CYS A 230 -33.36 -23.61 -14.99
CA CYS A 230 -33.53 -22.17 -15.02
C CYS A 230 -34.90 -21.76 -15.60
N ASP A 231 -35.49 -20.67 -15.11
CA ASP A 231 -36.72 -20.08 -15.64
C ASP A 231 -36.58 -19.86 -17.17
N PRO A 232 -37.62 -20.20 -17.97
CA PRO A 232 -37.58 -20.03 -19.42
C PRO A 232 -37.18 -18.62 -19.89
N ARG A 233 -37.51 -17.57 -19.13
CA ARG A 233 -37.19 -16.18 -19.48
C ARG A 233 -35.68 -15.89 -19.41
N ILE A 234 -35.01 -16.33 -18.35
CA ILE A 234 -33.55 -16.21 -18.24
C ILE A 234 -32.92 -17.09 -19.33
N LYS A 235 -33.42 -18.30 -19.53
CA LYS A 235 -32.91 -19.21 -20.56
C LYS A 235 -32.95 -18.60 -21.95
N GLU A 236 -34.11 -18.08 -22.38
CA GLU A 236 -34.27 -17.44 -23.68
C GLU A 236 -33.37 -16.21 -23.81
N TYR A 237 -33.29 -15.38 -22.76
CA TYR A 237 -32.41 -14.22 -22.73
C TYR A 237 -30.94 -14.62 -22.93
N MET A 238 -30.40 -15.53 -22.11
CA MET A 238 -28.99 -15.92 -22.14
C MET A 238 -28.62 -16.63 -23.46
N GLU A 239 -29.50 -17.49 -23.99
CA GLU A 239 -29.30 -18.19 -25.27
C GLU A 239 -29.34 -17.26 -26.48
N ARG A 240 -30.09 -16.15 -26.39
CA ARG A 240 -30.06 -15.09 -27.40
C ARG A 240 -28.78 -14.27 -27.29
N MET A 241 -28.41 -13.86 -26.08
CA MET A 241 -27.30 -12.94 -25.86
C MET A 241 -25.93 -13.52 -26.22
N ILE A 242 -25.71 -14.83 -26.11
CA ILE A 242 -24.42 -15.44 -26.50
C ILE A 242 -24.15 -15.42 -28.01
N LYS A 243 -25.17 -15.21 -28.84
CA LYS A 243 -25.02 -15.23 -30.30
C LYS A 243 -24.40 -13.94 -30.86
N HIS A 244 -24.27 -12.89 -30.06
CA HIS A 244 -23.70 -11.63 -30.50
C HIS A 244 -22.25 -11.79 -31.01
N THR A 245 -21.95 -11.02 -32.06
CA THR A 245 -20.68 -10.90 -32.75
C THR A 245 -19.78 -9.87 -32.06
N PRO A 246 -18.45 -9.89 -32.31
CA PRO A 246 -17.55 -8.87 -31.78
C PRO A 246 -17.98 -7.43 -32.14
N ASP A 247 -18.50 -7.22 -33.34
CA ASP A 247 -18.99 -5.90 -33.78
C ASP A 247 -20.18 -5.42 -32.96
N GLU A 248 -21.10 -6.32 -32.60
CA GLU A 248 -22.22 -6.00 -31.70
C GLU A 248 -21.75 -5.68 -30.28
N TYR A 249 -20.65 -6.27 -29.81
CA TYR A 249 -20.06 -5.93 -28.52
C TYR A 249 -19.46 -4.51 -28.58
N VAL A 250 -18.74 -4.19 -29.65
CA VAL A 250 -18.21 -2.84 -29.89
C VAL A 250 -19.35 -1.82 -29.89
N GLN A 251 -20.41 -2.05 -30.67
CA GLN A 251 -21.57 -1.16 -30.73
C GLN A 251 -22.23 -0.98 -29.37
N ARG A 252 -22.39 -2.08 -28.61
CA ARG A 252 -22.97 -2.03 -27.28
C ARG A 252 -22.12 -1.22 -26.31
N LEU A 253 -20.81 -1.42 -26.33
CA LEU A 253 -19.87 -0.78 -25.42
C LEU A 253 -19.72 0.73 -25.75
N GLU A 254 -19.63 1.09 -27.04
CA GLU A 254 -19.69 2.48 -27.51
C GLU A 254 -21.03 3.16 -27.18
N SER A 255 -22.15 2.41 -27.20
CA SER A 255 -23.45 2.96 -26.83
C SER A 255 -23.55 3.25 -25.33
N LEU A 256 -23.06 2.33 -24.48
CA LEU A 256 -23.11 2.47 -23.02
C LEU A 256 -22.19 3.60 -22.54
N LEU A 257 -21.01 3.73 -23.14
CA LEU A 257 -19.96 4.67 -22.71
C LEU A 257 -19.89 5.94 -23.57
N ARG A 258 -20.95 6.24 -24.33
CA ARG A 258 -21.01 7.39 -25.26
C ARG A 258 -20.67 8.72 -24.59
N ASP A 259 -21.09 8.86 -23.33
CA ASP A 259 -20.97 10.09 -22.53
C ASP A 259 -19.85 9.99 -21.48
N GLN A 260 -19.05 8.91 -21.51
CA GLN A 260 -17.92 8.71 -20.61
C GLN A 260 -16.84 9.77 -20.87
N LYS A 261 -16.36 10.36 -19.79
CA LYS A 261 -15.33 11.40 -19.75
C LYS A 261 -14.21 11.00 -18.81
N TRP A 262 -13.06 11.63 -18.98
CA TRP A 262 -11.87 11.41 -18.16
C TRP A 262 -11.38 12.70 -17.54
N GLY A 263 -10.82 12.62 -16.34
CA GLY A 263 -10.22 13.75 -15.64
C GLY A 263 -9.04 13.34 -14.77
N PHE A 264 -8.53 14.31 -14.02
CA PHE A 264 -7.47 14.08 -13.04
C PHE A 264 -7.95 14.41 -11.64
N MET A 265 -7.42 13.66 -10.67
CA MET A 265 -7.56 13.98 -9.25
C MET A 265 -6.21 13.86 -8.55
N LYS A 266 -6.12 14.46 -7.37
CA LYS A 266 -5.06 14.14 -6.41
C LYS A 266 -5.55 12.88 -5.74
N GLY A 267 -4.74 11.83 -5.79
CA GLY A 267 -5.14 10.61 -5.11
C GLY A 267 -5.29 10.91 -3.62
N ALA A 268 -6.33 10.34 -2.99
CA ALA A 268 -6.49 10.39 -1.55
C ALA A 268 -5.20 9.87 -0.91
N ALA A 269 -4.79 10.44 0.24
CA ALA A 269 -3.54 10.11 0.90
C ALA A 269 -3.47 8.61 1.26
N GLY A 270 -3.02 7.78 0.31
CA GLY A 270 -2.60 6.40 0.54
C GLY A 270 -3.27 5.28 -0.27
N THR A 271 -4.38 5.43 -1.00
CA THR A 271 -5.08 4.22 -1.51
C THR A 271 -5.84 4.29 -2.84
N THR A 272 -6.29 5.45 -3.30
CA THR A 272 -7.23 5.49 -4.44
C THR A 272 -6.55 6.04 -5.71
N TYR A 273 -6.50 5.20 -6.75
CA TYR A 273 -5.80 5.48 -8.01
C TYR A 273 -6.69 6.03 -9.10
N ALA A 274 -7.99 5.79 -9.00
CA ALA A 274 -9.01 6.42 -9.81
C ALA A 274 -10.35 6.31 -9.08
N VAL A 275 -11.31 7.15 -9.48
CA VAL A 275 -12.69 7.08 -8.99
C VAL A 275 -13.62 7.36 -10.15
N SER A 276 -14.69 6.58 -10.25
CA SER A 276 -15.84 6.87 -11.09
C SER A 276 -16.80 7.79 -10.33
N HIS A 277 -16.94 9.05 -10.76
CA HIS A 277 -17.80 10.06 -10.13
C HIS A 277 -18.96 10.46 -11.06
N GLU A 278 -20.10 10.78 -10.45
CA GLU A 278 -21.34 11.23 -11.10
C GLU A 278 -21.62 10.57 -12.46
N ASN A 279 -21.58 9.23 -12.45
CA ASN A 279 -22.11 8.33 -13.47
C ASN A 279 -21.62 8.57 -14.92
N SER A 280 -20.55 9.35 -15.14
CA SER A 280 -20.02 9.66 -16.47
C SER A 280 -18.59 10.19 -16.51
N VAL A 281 -17.92 10.37 -15.36
CA VAL A 281 -16.54 10.88 -15.31
C VAL A 281 -15.67 9.91 -14.51
N ILE A 282 -14.58 9.45 -15.11
CA ILE A 282 -13.53 8.71 -14.39
C ILE A 282 -12.36 9.66 -14.17
N VAL A 283 -11.99 9.89 -12.91
CA VAL A 283 -10.84 10.71 -12.55
C VAL A 283 -9.65 9.83 -12.19
N LEU A 284 -8.48 10.07 -12.81
CA LEU A 284 -7.24 9.34 -12.51
C LEU A 284 -6.37 10.10 -11.52
N ALA A 285 -5.81 9.39 -10.54
CA ALA A 285 -4.83 9.93 -9.63
C ALA A 285 -3.52 10.26 -10.35
N VAL A 286 -3.01 11.48 -10.15
CA VAL A 286 -1.77 11.94 -10.80
C VAL A 286 -0.49 11.34 -10.19
N GLY A 287 -0.56 10.58 -9.10
CA GLY A 287 0.62 10.00 -8.41
C GLY A 287 1.48 9.10 -9.30
N PRO A 288 0.91 8.02 -9.89
CA PRO A 288 1.63 7.18 -10.85
C PRO A 288 2.15 7.93 -12.08
N LEU A 289 1.40 8.92 -12.57
CA LEU A 289 1.82 9.77 -13.69
C LEU A 289 3.03 10.63 -13.32
N ASN A 290 3.05 11.24 -12.13
CA ASN A 290 4.22 11.94 -11.60
C ASN A 290 5.44 11.00 -11.53
N ALA A 291 5.26 9.79 -11.01
CA ALA A 291 6.36 8.81 -10.94
C ALA A 291 6.93 8.47 -12.34
N LEU A 292 6.07 8.37 -13.36
CA LEU A 292 6.50 8.12 -14.73
C LEU A 292 7.18 9.34 -15.39
N ILE A 293 6.68 10.56 -15.14
CA ILE A 293 7.19 11.78 -15.78
C ILE A 293 8.46 12.28 -15.09
N THR A 294 8.40 12.52 -13.78
CA THR A 294 9.46 13.18 -12.99
C THR A 294 10.16 12.24 -12.03
N GLY A 295 9.59 11.06 -11.75
CA GLY A 295 10.16 10.11 -10.80
C GLY A 295 11.48 9.53 -11.28
N ASP A 296 12.45 9.49 -10.37
CA ASP A 296 13.63 8.65 -10.49
C ASP A 296 13.19 7.20 -10.30
N ILE A 297 12.80 6.50 -11.37
CA ILE A 297 12.32 5.11 -11.34
C ILE A 297 12.98 4.31 -12.48
N THR A 298 13.26 3.04 -12.20
CA THR A 298 13.91 2.10 -13.10
C THR A 298 13.01 1.75 -14.29
N LEU A 299 13.59 1.19 -15.35
CA LEU A 299 12.82 0.76 -16.52
C LEU A 299 11.80 -0.32 -16.16
N ALA A 300 12.15 -1.24 -15.27
CA ALA A 300 11.24 -2.26 -14.77
C ALA A 300 10.02 -1.62 -14.07
N GLU A 301 10.26 -0.72 -13.12
CA GLU A 301 9.20 0.01 -12.40
C GLU A 301 8.32 0.82 -13.36
N ARG A 302 8.87 1.35 -14.45
CA ARG A 302 8.11 2.08 -15.48
C ARG A 302 7.15 1.16 -16.24
N CYS A 303 7.64 0.02 -16.73
CA CYS A 303 6.80 -0.95 -17.44
C CYS A 303 5.64 -1.44 -16.59
N VAL A 304 5.95 -1.77 -15.33
CA VAL A 304 4.97 -2.09 -14.30
C VAL A 304 3.97 -0.94 -14.18
N THR A 305 4.40 0.26 -13.79
CA THR A 305 3.47 1.39 -13.57
C THR A 305 2.55 1.68 -14.78
N LEU A 306 3.05 1.56 -16.02
CA LEU A 306 2.25 1.73 -17.24
C LEU A 306 1.14 0.68 -17.38
N VAL A 307 1.46 -0.60 -17.13
CA VAL A 307 0.49 -1.69 -17.17
C VAL A 307 -0.51 -1.57 -16.01
N PHE A 308 -0.09 -1.10 -14.83
CA PHE A 308 -0.99 -0.84 -13.71
C PHE A 308 -2.02 0.22 -14.06
N LEU A 309 -1.58 1.36 -14.61
CA LEU A 309 -2.49 2.40 -15.06
C LEU A 309 -3.50 1.88 -16.08
N ALA A 310 -3.08 1.03 -17.03
CA ALA A 310 -3.99 0.42 -18.00
C ALA A 310 -5.03 -0.50 -17.34
N VAL A 311 -4.62 -1.29 -16.34
CA VAL A 311 -5.54 -2.14 -15.57
C VAL A 311 -6.50 -1.29 -14.74
N THR A 312 -6.04 -0.22 -14.08
CA THR A 312 -6.89 0.73 -13.36
C THR A 312 -7.91 1.41 -14.28
N ILE A 313 -7.50 1.80 -15.49
CA ILE A 313 -8.42 2.35 -16.50
C ILE A 313 -9.53 1.35 -16.81
N LEU A 314 -9.20 0.07 -17.03
CA LEU A 314 -10.19 -0.96 -17.32
C LEU A 314 -11.06 -1.31 -16.11
N HIS A 315 -10.49 -1.29 -14.90
CA HIS A 315 -11.18 -1.47 -13.64
C HIS A 315 -12.31 -0.45 -13.50
N GLU A 316 -12.00 0.85 -13.57
CA GLU A 316 -13.01 1.90 -13.47
C GLU A 316 -14.00 1.89 -14.64
N LEU A 317 -13.54 1.53 -15.83
CA LEU A 317 -14.44 1.41 -16.98
C LEU A 317 -15.51 0.33 -16.74
N SER A 318 -15.20 -0.73 -15.99
CA SER A 318 -16.18 -1.76 -15.67
C SER A 318 -17.29 -1.26 -14.73
N HIS A 319 -16.93 -0.40 -13.77
CA HIS A 319 -17.89 0.33 -12.92
C HIS A 319 -18.83 1.14 -13.79
N ALA A 320 -18.29 1.98 -14.67
CA ALA A 320 -19.08 2.80 -15.60
C ALA A 320 -20.03 1.95 -16.48
N ILE A 321 -19.53 0.85 -17.05
CA ILE A 321 -20.35 -0.05 -17.88
C ILE A 321 -21.54 -0.60 -17.07
N VAL A 322 -21.30 -1.08 -15.85
CA VAL A 322 -22.37 -1.61 -15.01
C VAL A 322 -23.36 -0.53 -14.61
N THR A 323 -22.90 0.65 -14.19
CA THR A 323 -23.76 1.79 -13.84
C THR A 323 -24.71 2.13 -14.99
N HIS A 324 -24.21 2.26 -16.22
CA HIS A 324 -25.05 2.54 -17.39
C HIS A 324 -26.05 1.41 -17.67
N ARG A 325 -25.66 0.15 -17.49
CA ARG A 325 -26.59 -0.98 -17.60
C ARG A 325 -27.67 -0.98 -16.53
N MET A 326 -27.33 -0.62 -15.30
CA MET A 326 -28.29 -0.52 -14.20
C MET A 326 -29.34 0.54 -14.51
N ARG A 327 -28.94 1.69 -15.08
CA ARG A 327 -29.87 2.74 -15.52
C ARG A 327 -30.81 2.30 -16.65
N GLU A 328 -30.30 1.56 -17.63
CA GLU A 328 -31.17 1.00 -18.68
C GLU A 328 -32.24 0.05 -18.12
N ILE A 329 -31.95 -0.65 -17.02
CA ILE A 329 -32.85 -1.64 -16.41
C ILE A 329 -33.80 -1.00 -15.40
N TYR A 330 -33.31 -0.10 -14.56
CA TYR A 330 -34.01 0.44 -13.40
C TYR A 330 -34.45 1.91 -13.56
N GLY A 331 -34.00 2.60 -14.61
CA GLY A 331 -34.33 4.00 -14.93
C GLY A 331 -33.15 4.97 -14.74
N GLU A 332 -33.20 6.13 -15.39
CA GLU A 332 -32.15 7.17 -15.34
C GLU A 332 -31.92 7.75 -13.94
N ASP A 333 -32.98 7.79 -13.12
CA ASP A 333 -32.93 8.25 -11.73
C ASP A 333 -32.31 7.21 -10.78
N TYR A 334 -31.82 6.08 -11.30
CA TYR A 334 -31.12 5.07 -10.51
C TYR A 334 -29.81 5.67 -9.97
N ASP A 335 -29.79 5.88 -8.65
CA ASP A 335 -28.61 6.28 -7.92
C ASP A 335 -27.75 5.03 -7.61
N ASN A 336 -26.51 5.06 -8.06
CA ASN A 336 -25.55 3.98 -7.85
C ASN A 336 -25.00 3.95 -6.41
N SER A 337 -25.44 4.87 -5.54
CA SER A 337 -25.16 4.83 -4.09
C SER A 337 -25.65 3.53 -3.43
N ASP A 338 -26.64 2.86 -4.03
CA ASP A 338 -27.04 1.51 -3.66
C ASP A 338 -26.19 0.45 -4.41
N ASN A 339 -25.16 -0.08 -3.75
CA ASN A 339 -24.32 -1.26 -4.06
C ASN A 339 -24.34 -1.80 -5.51
N GLU A 340 -23.16 -1.92 -6.11
CA GLU A 340 -22.90 -2.70 -7.32
C GLU A 340 -23.54 -4.11 -7.28
N PRO A 341 -23.81 -4.75 -8.43
CA PRO A 341 -24.31 -6.12 -8.45
C PRO A 341 -23.22 -7.15 -8.12
N PHE A 342 -23.54 -8.11 -7.27
CA PHE A 342 -22.70 -9.27 -7.00
C PHE A 342 -22.66 -10.20 -8.22
N ILE A 343 -21.47 -10.61 -8.67
CA ILE A 343 -21.36 -11.58 -9.77
C ILE A 343 -21.66 -12.98 -9.24
N ASP A 344 -22.54 -13.73 -9.91
CA ASP A 344 -22.79 -15.15 -9.65
C ASP A 344 -23.00 -15.53 -8.17
N PHE A 345 -23.58 -14.60 -7.40
CA PHE A 345 -23.82 -14.75 -5.97
C PHE A 345 -22.53 -14.87 -5.12
N HIS A 346 -21.42 -14.27 -5.55
CA HIS A 346 -20.19 -14.13 -4.76
C HIS A 346 -20.40 -13.28 -3.50
N GLY A 347 -19.46 -13.36 -2.55
CA GLY A 347 -19.55 -12.66 -1.26
C GLY A 347 -19.13 -11.19 -1.28
N VAL A 348 -18.59 -10.69 -2.39
CA VAL A 348 -18.15 -9.31 -2.60
C VAL A 348 -18.83 -8.75 -3.84
N SER A 349 -19.25 -7.50 -3.77
CA SER A 349 -19.66 -6.71 -4.92
C SER A 349 -18.64 -5.61 -5.19
N GLU A 350 -17.77 -5.86 -6.15
CA GLU A 350 -16.79 -4.92 -6.70
C GLU A 350 -16.43 -5.42 -8.12
N ILE A 351 -17.04 -4.82 -9.14
CA ILE A 351 -16.96 -5.32 -10.54
C ILE A 351 -15.56 -5.09 -11.15
N GLY A 352 -14.85 -4.05 -10.73
CA GLY A 352 -13.50 -3.74 -11.19
C GLY A 352 -12.48 -4.82 -10.86
N PHE A 353 -12.47 -5.30 -9.61
CA PHE A 353 -11.61 -6.38 -9.15
C PHE A 353 -12.07 -7.74 -9.70
N GLU A 354 -13.36 -7.95 -9.94
CA GLU A 354 -13.84 -9.13 -10.67
C GLU A 354 -13.31 -9.13 -12.12
N LEU A 355 -13.29 -7.97 -12.78
CA LEU A 355 -12.67 -7.82 -14.10
C LEU A 355 -11.19 -8.18 -14.04
N GLU A 356 -10.44 -7.60 -13.11
CA GLU A 356 -9.02 -7.92 -12.91
C GLU A 356 -8.80 -9.42 -12.71
N ALA A 357 -9.58 -10.02 -11.82
CA ALA A 357 -9.51 -11.45 -11.55
C ALA A 357 -9.75 -12.28 -12.80
N ALA A 358 -10.72 -11.89 -13.63
CA ALA A 358 -11.04 -12.59 -14.86
C ALA A 358 -9.96 -12.46 -15.93
N ILE A 359 -9.34 -11.28 -16.09
CA ILE A 359 -8.40 -11.02 -17.19
C ILE A 359 -6.93 -11.28 -16.84
N LEU A 360 -6.56 -11.19 -15.55
CA LEU A 360 -5.20 -11.43 -15.05
C LEU A 360 -5.07 -12.77 -14.30
N GLY A 361 -6.17 -13.38 -13.89
CA GLY A 361 -6.17 -14.61 -13.09
C GLY A 361 -5.96 -14.34 -11.60
N GLY A 362 -6.33 -13.15 -11.16
CA GLY A 362 -6.29 -12.65 -9.79
C GLY A 362 -6.43 -11.13 -9.78
N VAL A 363 -6.75 -10.57 -8.62
CA VAL A 363 -6.80 -9.14 -8.38
C VAL A 363 -5.38 -8.61 -8.25
N LEU A 364 -5.08 -7.54 -8.95
CA LEU A 364 -3.82 -6.84 -8.81
C LEU A 364 -3.83 -6.15 -7.46
N GLU A 365 -3.03 -6.63 -6.54
CA GLU A 365 -2.82 -5.94 -5.28
C GLU A 365 -1.43 -5.28 -5.33
N GLU A 366 -1.40 -3.97 -5.14
CA GLU A 366 -0.18 -3.22 -4.87
C GLU A 366 -0.06 -2.90 -3.38
N HIS A 367 1.19 -2.81 -2.92
CA HIS A 367 1.49 -2.21 -1.63
C HIS A 367 2.58 -1.17 -1.83
N VAL A 368 2.13 0.08 -1.96
CA VAL A 368 2.97 1.25 -1.78
C VAL A 368 2.29 2.06 -0.70
N ALA A 369 2.97 2.28 0.43
CA ALA A 369 2.43 3.04 1.55
C ALA A 369 2.15 4.53 1.21
N ASN A 370 2.43 4.97 -0.02
CA ASN A 370 2.22 6.32 -0.50
C ASN A 370 2.20 6.34 -2.04
N LEU A 371 1.16 6.96 -2.64
CA LEU A 371 1.01 7.17 -4.10
C LEU A 371 2.18 7.92 -4.77
N ALA A 372 3.11 8.45 -3.97
CA ALA A 372 4.33 9.12 -4.43
C ALA A 372 5.41 8.18 -4.99
N TYR A 373 5.30 6.85 -4.79
CA TYR A 373 6.29 5.88 -5.30
C TYR A 373 5.63 4.89 -6.26
N PRO A 374 6.35 4.43 -7.32
CA PRO A 374 5.81 3.41 -8.21
C PRO A 374 5.57 2.10 -7.44
N PRO A 375 4.60 1.28 -7.87
CA PRO A 375 4.45 -0.07 -7.35
C PRO A 375 5.74 -0.86 -7.59
N LEU A 376 6.42 -1.21 -6.51
CA LEU A 376 7.69 -1.94 -6.51
C LEU A 376 7.48 -3.46 -6.66
N ALA A 377 6.25 -3.90 -6.42
CA ALA A 377 5.87 -5.26 -6.16
C ALA A 377 4.44 -5.50 -6.64
N TRP A 378 4.26 -6.43 -7.56
CA TRP A 378 2.94 -6.87 -7.99
C TRP A 378 2.71 -8.31 -7.60
N TYR A 379 1.55 -8.53 -7.01
CA TYR A 379 1.02 -9.84 -6.78
C TYR A 379 -0.41 -9.88 -7.28
N LEU A 380 -0.75 -10.95 -7.97
CA LEU A 380 -2.12 -11.28 -8.27
C LEU A 380 -2.64 -12.16 -7.15
N GLN A 381 -3.66 -11.68 -6.44
CA GLN A 381 -4.34 -12.45 -5.43
C GLN A 381 -5.59 -13.11 -6.02
N SER A 382 -5.81 -14.39 -5.74
CA SER A 382 -7.05 -15.06 -6.08
C SER A 382 -8.27 -14.34 -5.48
N TRP A 383 -9.29 -14.11 -6.29
CA TRP A 383 -10.54 -13.47 -5.90
C TRP A 383 -11.32 -14.26 -4.82
N PRO A 384 -11.99 -13.62 -3.84
CA PRO A 384 -11.93 -12.18 -3.53
C PRO A 384 -10.64 -11.73 -2.81
N PRO A 385 -10.26 -10.46 -2.98
CA PRO A 385 -9.09 -9.87 -2.34
C PRO A 385 -9.30 -9.74 -0.82
N SER A 386 -8.20 -9.88 -0.09
CA SER A 386 -8.22 -9.89 1.38
C SER A 386 -8.53 -8.52 1.96
N LYS A 387 -8.13 -7.45 1.24
CA LYS A 387 -8.31 -6.08 1.69
C LYS A 387 -9.80 -5.74 1.81
N VAL A 388 -10.62 -6.15 0.84
CA VAL A 388 -12.07 -5.90 0.82
C VAL A 388 -12.75 -6.49 2.05
N ALA A 389 -12.36 -7.67 2.50
CA ALA A 389 -12.94 -8.29 3.71
C ALA A 389 -12.62 -7.53 5.02
N THR A 390 -11.55 -6.71 5.03
CA THR A 390 -11.07 -5.99 6.21
C THR A 390 -11.41 -4.50 6.23
N SER A 391 -11.65 -3.88 5.06
CA SER A 391 -12.13 -2.51 4.96
C SER A 391 -13.62 -2.46 5.29
N ARG A 392 -13.94 -2.37 6.59
CA ARG A 392 -15.31 -2.13 7.09
C ARG A 392 -15.92 -0.79 6.62
N ALA A 393 -15.21 0.00 5.83
CA ALA A 393 -15.66 1.29 5.32
C ALA A 393 -15.29 1.41 3.83
N ALA A 394 -16.32 1.59 2.99
CA ALA A 394 -16.39 2.59 1.91
C ALA A 394 -16.54 2.14 0.44
N PHE A 395 -16.13 0.93 -0.02
CA PHE A 395 -16.05 0.73 -1.49
C PHE A 395 -16.73 -0.51 -2.09
N ALA A 396 -17.11 -1.52 -1.30
CA ALA A 396 -17.69 -2.75 -1.85
C ALA A 396 -18.80 -3.32 -0.94
N GLY A 397 -19.86 -3.87 -1.55
CA GLY A 397 -20.88 -4.64 -0.83
C GLY A 397 -20.28 -5.95 -0.32
N ILE A 398 -20.38 -6.24 0.98
CA ILE A 398 -19.84 -7.48 1.58
C ILE A 398 -20.94 -8.29 2.24
N ILE A 399 -20.97 -9.58 1.90
CA ILE A 399 -21.87 -10.56 2.50
C ILE A 399 -21.20 -11.19 3.72
N ASN A 400 -21.56 -10.70 4.91
CA ASN A 400 -21.05 -11.23 6.18
C ASN A 400 -21.34 -12.72 6.33
N GLY A 401 -20.30 -13.50 6.61
CA GLY A 401 -20.39 -14.96 6.78
C GLY A 401 -20.47 -15.75 5.46
N HIS A 402 -20.24 -15.11 4.30
CA HIS A 402 -20.12 -15.81 3.02
C HIS A 402 -18.97 -16.82 3.04
N ALA A 403 -19.07 -17.88 2.22
CA ALA A 403 -18.07 -18.94 2.18
C ALA A 403 -16.68 -18.43 1.75
N ASP A 404 -16.64 -17.34 0.99
CA ASP A 404 -15.41 -16.73 0.48
C ASP A 404 -14.54 -16.11 1.57
N PHE A 405 -15.09 -15.82 2.75
CA PHE A 405 -14.38 -15.21 3.88
C PHE A 405 -14.22 -16.15 5.06
N ARG A 406 -14.28 -17.47 4.85
CA ARG A 406 -14.04 -18.44 5.91
C ARG A 406 -12.57 -18.44 6.32
N ASP A 407 -12.33 -18.35 7.62
CA ASP A 407 -10.99 -18.53 8.19
C ASP A 407 -10.35 -19.83 7.70
N GLY A 408 -9.08 -19.76 7.32
CA GLY A 408 -8.32 -20.88 6.77
C GLY A 408 -8.44 -21.09 5.27
N ARG A 409 -9.31 -20.34 4.56
CA ARG A 409 -9.38 -20.35 3.09
C ARG A 409 -8.01 -20.05 2.48
N ILE A 410 -7.61 -20.80 1.45
CA ILE A 410 -6.36 -20.54 0.74
C ILE A 410 -6.57 -19.39 -0.24
N MET A 411 -5.80 -18.32 -0.05
CA MET A 411 -5.62 -17.22 -0.98
C MET A 411 -4.32 -17.45 -1.72
N GLN A 412 -4.44 -17.78 -3.01
CA GLN A 412 -3.26 -17.95 -3.85
C GLN A 412 -2.78 -16.56 -4.29
N LYS A 413 -1.50 -16.26 -4.04
CA LYS A 413 -0.84 -15.04 -4.50
C LYS A 413 0.23 -15.42 -5.51
N THR A 414 0.22 -14.79 -6.68
CA THR A 414 1.25 -14.99 -7.73
C THR A 414 2.10 -13.75 -7.87
N LEU A 415 3.42 -13.84 -7.73
CA LEU A 415 4.29 -12.70 -8.06
C LEU A 415 4.32 -12.50 -9.58
N LEU A 416 4.15 -11.25 -10.01
CA LEU A 416 4.26 -10.89 -11.42
C LEU A 416 5.69 -10.46 -11.75
N PRO A 417 6.42 -11.23 -12.59
CA PRO A 417 7.71 -10.78 -13.10
C PRO A 417 7.50 -9.60 -14.05
N VAL A 418 8.48 -8.70 -14.13
CA VAL A 418 8.39 -7.54 -15.04
C VAL A 418 8.36 -7.94 -16.52
N GLU A 419 8.81 -9.15 -16.82
CA GLU A 419 8.66 -9.76 -18.14
C GLU A 419 7.23 -9.72 -18.65
N PHE A 420 6.26 -10.01 -17.78
CA PHE A 420 4.85 -9.97 -18.15
C PHE A 420 4.43 -8.55 -18.56
N ALA A 421 4.87 -7.54 -17.80
CA ALA A 421 4.59 -6.15 -18.14
C ALA A 421 5.27 -5.71 -19.44
N SER A 422 6.55 -6.09 -19.67
CA SER A 422 7.23 -5.78 -20.94
C SER A 422 6.60 -6.50 -22.13
N LYS A 423 6.07 -7.71 -21.93
CA LYS A 423 5.36 -8.45 -22.98
C LYS A 423 4.09 -7.74 -23.39
N LEU A 424 3.27 -7.31 -22.43
CA LEU A 424 2.04 -6.56 -22.71
C LEU A 424 2.32 -5.21 -23.38
N LEU A 425 3.44 -4.58 -23.05
CA LEU A 425 3.86 -3.31 -23.68
C LEU A 425 4.54 -3.49 -25.04
N SER A 426 4.73 -4.72 -25.52
CA SER A 426 5.44 -4.99 -26.76
C SER A 426 4.52 -5.05 -27.98
N GLU A 427 4.93 -4.43 -29.08
CA GLU A 427 4.26 -4.61 -30.38
C GLU A 427 4.28 -6.07 -30.86
N ASP A 428 5.37 -6.82 -30.60
CA ASP A 428 5.51 -8.23 -31.00
C ASP A 428 4.34 -9.06 -30.46
N PHE A 429 4.02 -8.91 -29.18
CA PHE A 429 2.95 -9.68 -28.55
C PHE A 429 1.61 -9.45 -29.23
N TRP A 430 1.28 -8.19 -29.52
CA TRP A 430 -0.01 -7.83 -30.12
C TRP A 430 -0.09 -8.22 -31.60
N ARG A 431 1.01 -8.10 -32.35
CA ARG A 431 1.07 -8.43 -33.78
C ARG A 431 1.23 -9.92 -34.07
N ASP A 432 1.67 -10.72 -33.10
CA ASP A 432 1.92 -12.16 -33.28
C ASP A 432 0.65 -12.92 -33.68
N GLN A 433 0.55 -13.27 -34.97
CA GLN A 433 -0.56 -14.03 -35.53
C GLN A 433 -0.58 -15.50 -35.12
N ALA A 434 0.52 -16.03 -34.55
CA ALA A 434 0.54 -17.38 -34.01
C ALA A 434 -0.27 -17.50 -32.71
N ILE A 435 -0.51 -16.38 -32.03
CA ILE A 435 -1.37 -16.33 -30.84
C ILE A 435 -2.82 -16.12 -31.30
N LEU A 436 -3.55 -17.22 -31.46
CA LEU A 436 -4.93 -17.21 -31.96
C LEU A 436 -5.90 -16.42 -31.07
N ARG A 437 -5.75 -16.54 -29.75
CA ARG A 437 -6.53 -15.80 -28.75
C ARG A 437 -5.59 -15.13 -27.78
N LYS A 438 -5.58 -13.80 -27.75
CA LYS A 438 -4.64 -13.03 -26.92
C LYS A 438 -4.92 -13.18 -25.43
N THR A 439 -6.18 -13.39 -25.05
CA THR A 439 -6.66 -13.43 -23.67
C THR A 439 -6.50 -14.79 -22.98
N ASP A 440 -6.19 -15.85 -23.73
CA ASP A 440 -5.95 -17.18 -23.18
C ASP A 440 -4.86 -17.14 -22.10
N ASN A 441 -5.03 -17.94 -21.03
CA ASN A 441 -4.12 -18.01 -19.89
C ASN A 441 -3.76 -16.62 -19.32
N PHE A 442 -4.73 -15.71 -19.23
CA PHE A 442 -4.55 -14.38 -18.66
C PHE A 442 -3.49 -13.56 -19.40
N PHE A 443 -3.68 -13.44 -20.71
CA PHE A 443 -2.71 -12.89 -21.65
C PHE A 443 -1.39 -13.67 -21.67
N HIS A 444 -1.48 -15.00 -21.77
CA HIS A 444 -0.35 -15.93 -21.86
C HIS A 444 0.63 -15.77 -20.70
N ARG A 445 0.11 -15.56 -19.50
CA ARG A 445 0.91 -15.43 -18.28
C ARG A 445 1.23 -16.79 -17.71
N THR A 446 2.51 -17.06 -17.47
CA THR A 446 2.93 -18.25 -16.72
C THR A 446 3.03 -17.92 -15.21
N PRO A 447 2.31 -18.64 -14.33
CA PRO A 447 2.38 -18.43 -12.89
C PRO A 447 3.65 -19.07 -12.32
N LEU A 448 4.80 -18.39 -12.44
CA LEU A 448 6.10 -18.92 -12.05
C LEU A 448 6.28 -19.08 -10.54
N PHE A 449 5.83 -18.07 -9.77
CA PHE A 449 6.10 -17.97 -8.33
C PHE A 449 4.79 -17.78 -7.56
N LEU A 450 4.45 -18.74 -6.72
CA LEU A 450 3.18 -18.81 -6.00
C LEU A 450 3.37 -18.84 -4.49
N SER A 451 2.42 -18.27 -3.78
CA SER A 451 2.24 -18.43 -2.33
C SER A 451 0.80 -18.81 -2.05
N ASN A 452 0.62 -19.80 -1.18
CA ASN A 452 -0.69 -20.18 -0.65
C ASN A 452 -0.82 -19.60 0.76
N THR A 453 -1.40 -18.40 0.86
CA THR A 453 -1.65 -17.73 2.15
C THR A 453 -3.00 -18.16 2.69
N LYS A 454 -3.09 -18.47 3.99
CA LYS A 454 -4.40 -18.72 4.63
C LYS A 454 -5.05 -17.41 5.04
N TYR A 455 -6.28 -17.19 4.60
CA TYR A 455 -7.11 -16.08 5.06
C TYR A 455 -7.42 -16.22 6.56
N LYS A 456 -7.39 -15.11 7.28
CA LYS A 456 -7.78 -15.00 8.67
C LYS A 456 -8.49 -13.66 8.89
N SER A 457 -9.75 -13.70 9.29
CA SER A 457 -10.62 -12.54 9.46
C SER A 457 -10.17 -11.55 10.54
N TRP A 458 -9.42 -12.00 11.54
CA TRP A 458 -9.01 -11.21 12.72
C TRP A 458 -7.59 -10.63 12.63
N GLU A 459 -6.77 -11.10 11.68
CA GLU A 459 -5.42 -10.55 11.47
C GLU A 459 -5.48 -9.50 10.32
N ASN A 460 -5.26 -8.20 10.59
CA ASN A 460 -5.00 -7.19 9.52
C ASN A 460 -3.73 -7.52 8.68
N ILE A 461 -3.07 -8.63 9.02
CA ILE A 461 -1.98 -9.27 8.29
C ILE A 461 -2.56 -10.07 7.10
N SER A 462 -3.88 -10.02 6.83
CA SER A 462 -4.53 -10.65 5.67
C SER A 462 -3.84 -10.34 4.32
N SER A 463 -3.08 -9.25 4.26
CA SER A 463 -2.23 -8.86 3.14
C SER A 463 -0.91 -9.65 3.05
N TYR A 464 -0.33 -10.18 4.14
CA TYR A 464 0.96 -10.89 4.11
C TYR A 464 0.94 -12.15 3.24
N VAL A 465 1.82 -12.16 2.25
CA VAL A 465 2.22 -13.31 1.46
C VAL A 465 2.97 -14.28 2.38
N SER A 466 2.55 -15.55 2.35
CA SER A 466 3.26 -16.65 2.99
C SER A 466 4.54 -16.99 2.21
N ILE A 467 5.12 -18.17 2.42
CA ILE A 467 6.30 -18.58 1.66
C ILE A 467 5.97 -18.61 0.17
N ILE A 468 6.69 -17.82 -0.61
CA ILE A 468 6.64 -17.82 -2.07
C ILE A 468 7.61 -18.87 -2.58
N ALA A 469 7.11 -19.80 -3.38
CA ALA A 469 7.86 -20.88 -3.98
C ALA A 469 7.70 -20.88 -5.50
N ILE A 470 8.63 -21.54 -6.18
CA ILE A 470 8.44 -21.89 -7.60
C ILE A 470 7.22 -22.81 -7.68
N ASN A 471 6.32 -22.52 -8.60
CA ASN A 471 5.12 -23.31 -8.79
C ASN A 471 5.50 -24.75 -9.19
N SER A 472 5.09 -25.71 -8.37
CA SER A 472 5.41 -27.13 -8.55
C SER A 472 4.65 -27.79 -9.70
N SER A 473 3.58 -27.17 -10.21
CA SER A 473 2.83 -27.69 -11.36
C SER A 473 3.46 -27.32 -12.70
N LEU A 474 4.53 -26.52 -12.72
CA LEU A 474 5.20 -26.12 -13.95
C LEU A 474 5.97 -27.28 -14.56
N ASP A 475 5.70 -27.56 -15.84
CA ASP A 475 6.65 -28.31 -16.66
C ASP A 475 7.78 -27.36 -17.06
N LEU A 476 8.94 -27.52 -16.43
CA LEU A 476 10.10 -26.68 -16.71
C LEU A 476 10.57 -26.78 -18.17
N ASN A 477 10.20 -27.82 -18.92
CA ASN A 477 10.58 -27.97 -20.31
C ASN A 477 9.78 -27.05 -21.23
N THR A 478 8.54 -26.73 -20.87
CA THR A 478 7.64 -25.87 -21.68
C THR A 478 7.87 -24.38 -21.45
N LEU A 479 8.61 -24.02 -20.39
CA LEU A 479 9.03 -22.65 -20.14
C LEU A 479 9.93 -22.12 -21.26
N SER A 480 9.76 -20.85 -21.60
CA SER A 480 10.69 -20.13 -22.45
C SER A 480 12.08 -20.04 -21.81
N ASP A 481 13.12 -19.84 -22.62
CA ASP A 481 14.49 -19.69 -22.09
C ASP A 481 14.62 -18.52 -21.10
N PHE A 482 13.81 -17.48 -21.30
CA PHE A 482 13.77 -16.34 -20.40
C PHE A 482 13.16 -16.71 -19.04
N GLU A 483 12.04 -17.43 -19.02
CA GLU A 483 11.41 -17.91 -17.78
C GLU A 483 12.30 -18.94 -17.06
N LYS A 484 12.96 -19.84 -17.79
CA LYS A 484 13.96 -20.77 -17.24
C LYS A 484 15.10 -20.02 -16.55
N GLY A 485 15.59 -18.95 -17.18
CA GLY A 485 16.59 -18.06 -16.60
C GLY A 485 16.12 -17.42 -15.29
N MET A 486 14.88 -16.93 -15.23
CA MET A 486 14.31 -16.37 -14.00
C MET A 486 14.17 -17.42 -12.88
N VAL A 487 13.71 -18.62 -13.20
CA VAL A 487 13.60 -19.73 -12.22
C VAL A 487 14.97 -20.13 -11.69
N GLN A 488 15.99 -20.16 -12.56
CA GLN A 488 17.37 -20.44 -12.17
C GLN A 488 17.93 -19.32 -11.26
N ASP A 489 17.79 -18.06 -11.66
CA ASP A 489 18.17 -16.89 -10.85
C ASP A 489 17.48 -16.91 -9.47
N TRP A 490 16.22 -17.33 -9.41
CA TRP A 490 15.49 -17.48 -8.15
C TRP A 490 16.13 -18.53 -7.24
N ARG A 491 16.41 -19.73 -7.77
CA ARG A 491 17.05 -20.82 -7.00
C ARG A 491 18.42 -20.42 -6.50
N GLU A 492 19.23 -19.78 -7.33
CA GLU A 492 20.57 -19.31 -6.96
C GLU A 492 20.51 -18.28 -5.84
N ASN A 493 19.64 -17.28 -5.96
CA ASN A 493 19.47 -16.25 -4.93
C ASN A 493 18.90 -16.83 -3.64
N GLU A 494 17.96 -17.77 -3.71
CA GLU A 494 17.42 -18.45 -2.54
C GLU A 494 18.51 -19.23 -1.80
N ASN A 495 19.30 -20.03 -2.54
CA ASN A 495 20.40 -20.82 -1.98
C ASN A 495 21.44 -19.92 -1.33
N LEU A 496 21.83 -18.85 -2.01
CA LEU A 496 22.82 -17.91 -1.49
C LEU A 496 22.27 -17.20 -0.25
N TRP A 497 21.03 -16.70 -0.27
CA TRP A 497 20.36 -16.11 0.90
C TRP A 497 20.31 -17.06 2.10
N ARG A 498 19.91 -18.32 1.90
CA ARG A 498 19.88 -19.34 2.95
C ARG A 498 21.27 -19.65 3.49
N SER A 499 22.27 -19.77 2.61
CA SER A 499 23.66 -20.10 3.01
C SER A 499 24.29 -18.99 3.85
N LEU A 500 24.11 -17.73 3.45
CA LEU A 500 24.67 -16.56 4.12
C LEU A 500 24.08 -16.31 5.51
N ARG A 501 22.87 -16.80 5.77
CA ARG A 501 22.10 -16.58 7.01
C ARG A 501 22.07 -17.79 7.93
N ARG A 502 22.56 -18.94 7.46
CA ARG A 502 22.57 -20.19 8.21
C ARG A 502 23.35 -20.02 9.51
N GLY A 503 22.80 -20.55 10.61
CA GLY A 503 23.49 -20.63 11.90
C GLY A 503 23.45 -19.38 12.78
N TRP A 504 23.21 -18.18 12.24
CA TRP A 504 23.23 -16.95 13.05
C TRP A 504 21.97 -16.09 12.93
N TRP A 505 21.30 -16.07 11.77
CA TRP A 505 20.24 -15.11 11.47
C TRP A 505 19.06 -15.22 12.44
N LYS A 506 18.59 -16.45 12.67
CA LYS A 506 17.39 -16.70 13.49
C LYS A 506 17.59 -16.24 14.93
N GLU A 507 18.72 -16.60 15.52
CA GLU A 507 19.11 -16.22 16.89
C GLU A 507 19.26 -14.71 17.02
N ARG A 508 20.08 -14.08 16.15
CA ARG A 508 20.33 -12.63 16.21
C ARG A 508 19.09 -11.81 15.91
N ARG A 509 18.25 -12.22 14.95
CA ARG A 509 16.98 -11.56 14.66
C ARG A 509 16.01 -11.70 15.83
N ARG A 510 15.97 -12.85 16.52
CA ARG A 510 15.15 -13.03 17.73
C ARG A 510 15.60 -12.05 18.82
N ALA A 511 16.90 -11.99 19.10
CA ALA A 511 17.48 -11.04 20.05
C ALA A 511 17.25 -9.58 19.64
N TRP A 512 17.22 -9.26 18.34
CA TRP A 512 16.89 -7.90 17.88
C TRP A 512 15.39 -7.57 18.02
N LYS A 513 14.49 -8.52 17.73
CA LYS A 513 13.03 -8.40 17.81
C LYS A 513 12.50 -8.16 19.25
N THR A 514 13.33 -8.37 20.25
CA THR A 514 13.00 -8.10 21.67
C THR A 514 13.44 -6.71 22.10
N THR A 515 14.05 -5.93 21.20
CA THR A 515 14.54 -4.58 21.50
C THR A 515 13.68 -3.50 20.83
N PRO A 516 13.68 -2.26 21.34
CA PRO A 516 12.92 -1.15 20.75
C PRO A 516 13.30 -0.83 19.31
N TRP A 517 14.53 -1.14 18.91
CA TRP A 517 15.00 -0.93 17.53
C TRP A 517 14.21 -1.70 16.49
N SER A 518 13.48 -2.74 16.91
CA SER A 518 12.64 -3.56 16.03
C SER A 518 11.24 -3.00 15.78
N ASP A 519 10.82 -1.96 16.51
CA ASP A 519 9.53 -1.31 16.29
C ASP A 519 9.61 -0.35 15.09
N ILE A 520 8.97 -0.76 13.99
CA ILE A 520 8.92 0.02 12.75
C ILE A 520 7.87 1.11 12.81
N GLU A 521 6.70 0.80 13.38
CA GLU A 521 5.57 1.74 13.49
C GLU A 521 5.98 2.95 14.34
N LEU A 522 6.71 2.72 15.43
CA LEU A 522 7.30 3.79 16.23
C LEU A 522 8.26 4.65 15.42
N ARG A 523 9.20 4.03 14.70
CA ARG A 523 10.23 4.75 13.95
C ARG A 523 9.66 5.57 12.80
N ASP A 524 8.68 5.01 12.10
CA ASP A 524 7.96 5.71 11.04
C ASP A 524 7.16 6.88 11.66
N SER A 525 6.54 6.70 12.82
CA SER A 525 5.87 7.78 13.55
C SER A 525 6.83 8.87 14.04
N LEU A 526 8.03 8.53 14.52
CA LEU A 526 9.07 9.50 14.90
C LEU A 526 9.55 10.32 13.70
N SER A 527 9.73 9.65 12.55
CA SER A 527 10.16 10.30 11.31
C SER A 527 9.08 11.21 10.74
N GLU A 528 7.83 10.74 10.74
CA GLU A 528 6.66 11.50 10.31
C GLU A 528 6.42 12.72 11.23
N PHE A 529 6.53 12.54 12.55
CA PHE A 529 6.44 13.65 13.49
C PHE A 529 7.54 14.68 13.25
N ALA A 530 8.79 14.25 13.06
CA ALA A 530 9.89 15.16 12.80
C ALA A 530 9.68 15.96 11.50
N TYR A 531 9.21 15.31 10.43
CA TYR A 531 8.86 15.97 9.18
C TYR A 531 7.75 17.01 9.39
N ARG A 532 6.63 16.60 10.00
CA ARG A 532 5.49 17.49 10.25
C ARG A 532 5.83 18.65 11.18
N HIS A 533 6.66 18.39 12.18
CA HIS A 533 7.18 19.40 13.10
C HIS A 533 8.03 20.43 12.36
N SER A 534 8.88 19.98 11.41
CA SER A 534 9.72 20.87 10.61
C SER A 534 8.94 21.84 9.72
N ILE A 535 7.73 21.46 9.30
CA ILE A 535 6.80 22.30 8.53
C ILE A 535 5.70 22.93 9.41
N GLN A 536 5.79 22.79 10.73
CA GLN A 536 4.84 23.30 11.71
C GLN A 536 3.37 22.83 11.49
N ASP A 537 3.17 21.59 11.03
CA ASP A 537 1.85 20.95 10.90
C ASP A 537 1.32 20.52 12.28
N ILE A 538 0.64 21.44 12.97
CA ILE A 538 0.15 21.22 14.33
C ILE A 538 -0.90 20.09 14.41
N ALA A 539 -1.76 19.92 13.41
CA ALA A 539 -2.77 18.85 13.45
C ALA A 539 -2.14 17.49 13.28
N GLY A 540 -1.24 17.33 12.30
CA GLY A 540 -0.56 16.07 12.10
C GLY A 540 0.36 15.71 13.27
N CYS A 541 1.09 16.68 13.83
CA CYS A 541 1.90 16.45 15.03
C CYS A 541 1.03 16.07 16.24
N SER A 542 -0.09 16.76 16.45
CA SER A 542 -1.01 16.47 17.56
C SER A 542 -1.64 15.09 17.41
N ALA A 543 -2.12 14.73 16.21
CA ALA A 543 -2.72 13.43 15.97
C ALA A 543 -1.73 12.28 16.23
N LEU A 544 -0.46 12.42 15.82
CA LEU A 544 0.58 11.44 16.10
C LEU A 544 0.88 11.34 17.60
N ALA A 545 1.03 12.48 18.27
CA ALA A 545 1.35 12.53 19.69
C ALA A 545 0.18 12.02 20.56
N ASP A 546 -1.05 12.44 20.27
CA ASP A 546 -2.28 11.99 20.94
C ASP A 546 -2.49 10.48 20.73
N ARG A 547 -2.27 9.95 19.53
CA ARG A 547 -2.32 8.50 19.26
C ARG A 547 -1.33 7.73 20.13
N MET A 548 -0.12 8.27 20.36
CA MET A 548 0.86 7.60 21.21
C MET A 548 0.50 7.65 22.71
N VAL A 549 -0.25 8.66 23.15
CA VAL A 549 -0.64 8.88 24.57
C VAL A 549 -1.98 8.23 24.93
N GLY A 550 -2.98 8.28 24.04
CA GLY A 550 -4.40 8.04 24.33
C GLY A 550 -4.84 6.59 24.57
N CYS A 551 -3.90 5.64 24.52
CA CYS A 551 -4.21 4.22 24.33
C CYS A 551 -4.17 3.37 25.61
N ILE A 552 -3.81 3.95 26.76
CA ILE A 552 -3.90 3.28 28.06
C ILE A 552 -5.13 3.83 28.79
N SER A 553 -6.12 2.97 29.04
CA SER A 553 -7.19 3.30 29.99
C SER A 553 -6.55 3.40 31.37
N TRP A 554 -6.47 4.60 31.94
CA TRP A 554 -5.85 4.80 33.24
C TRP A 554 -6.84 4.76 34.40
N ASP A 555 -7.85 3.90 34.29
CA ASP A 555 -8.64 3.55 35.47
C ASP A 555 -7.76 2.83 36.50
N GLY A 556 -8.15 2.86 37.77
CA GLY A 556 -7.33 2.31 38.85
C GLY A 556 -7.03 0.81 38.75
N ALA A 557 -7.84 0.03 38.01
CA ALA A 557 -7.60 -1.40 37.78
C ALA A 557 -6.57 -1.61 36.66
N SER A 558 -6.72 -0.91 35.55
CA SER A 558 -5.81 -0.89 34.41
C SER A 558 -4.44 -0.34 34.79
N LYS A 559 -4.36 0.67 35.67
CA LYS A 559 -3.08 1.14 36.24
C LYS A 559 -2.36 0.05 37.05
N ARG A 560 -3.08 -0.71 37.88
CA ARG A 560 -2.48 -1.79 38.68
C ARG A 560 -2.05 -2.97 37.81
N ALA A 561 -2.84 -3.30 36.80
CA ALA A 561 -2.47 -4.29 35.79
C ALA A 561 -1.20 -3.83 35.06
N TYR A 562 -1.16 -2.57 34.62
CA TYR A 562 0.00 -1.96 33.96
C TYR A 562 1.27 -1.98 34.83
N VAL A 563 1.20 -1.55 36.09
CA VAL A 563 2.34 -1.59 37.03
C VAL A 563 2.80 -3.03 37.30
N LYS A 564 1.88 -3.99 37.33
CA LYS A 564 2.21 -5.41 37.48
C LYS A 564 2.91 -5.96 36.24
N GLU A 565 2.44 -5.61 35.04
CA GLU A 565 3.05 -6.00 33.77
C GLU A 565 4.47 -5.41 33.58
N ILE A 566 4.73 -4.19 34.08
CA ILE A 566 6.10 -3.62 34.11
C ILE A 566 7.06 -4.51 34.93
N ARG A 567 6.57 -5.19 35.96
CA ARG A 567 7.39 -6.05 36.84
C ARG A 567 7.61 -7.46 36.29
N ASP A 568 6.67 -7.99 35.51
CA ASP A 568 6.58 -9.44 35.23
C ASP A 568 7.01 -9.86 33.80
N ASP A 569 7.18 -8.95 32.82
CA ASP A 569 7.45 -9.32 31.41
C ASP A 569 8.54 -8.46 30.73
N PHE A 570 9.15 -8.91 29.63
CA PHE A 570 10.03 -8.09 28.77
C PHE A 570 9.26 -7.19 27.80
N GLU A 571 7.94 -7.36 27.75
CA GLU A 571 7.04 -6.64 26.86
C GLU A 571 6.78 -5.18 27.28
N TRP A 572 7.33 -4.63 28.37
CA TRP A 572 7.08 -3.22 28.77
C TRP A 572 8.14 -2.21 28.30
N ILE A 573 9.34 -2.66 27.90
CA ILE A 573 10.31 -1.84 27.15
C ILE A 573 9.61 -1.23 25.92
N SER A 574 8.61 -1.95 25.44
CA SER A 574 7.63 -1.62 24.42
C SER A 574 6.64 -0.48 24.74
N HIS A 575 6.32 -0.20 26.00
CA HIS A 575 5.39 0.88 26.39
C HIS A 575 6.12 2.20 26.64
N VAL A 576 7.37 2.11 27.10
CA VAL A 576 8.28 3.24 27.25
C VAL A 576 8.91 3.60 25.89
N ILE A 577 9.16 2.61 25.01
CA ILE A 577 9.98 2.73 23.79
C ILE A 577 9.46 1.91 22.58
N GLY A 578 8.26 1.32 22.58
CA GLY A 578 7.59 0.79 21.37
C GLY A 578 7.57 -0.74 21.16
N LYS A 579 6.43 -1.39 21.44
CA LYS A 579 5.94 -2.66 20.84
C LYS A 579 4.47 -2.90 21.20
N LYS A 580 3.78 -3.54 20.27
CA LYS A 580 2.39 -4.02 20.31
C LYS A 580 2.19 -5.10 21.39
N LEU A 581 1.38 -4.83 22.42
CA LEU A 581 0.83 -5.86 23.32
C LEU A 581 -0.12 -6.76 22.52
N ARG A 582 0.21 -8.04 22.34
CA ARG A 582 -0.73 -9.02 21.77
C ARG A 582 -1.53 -9.62 22.92
N TRP A 583 -2.58 -8.92 23.36
CA TRP A 583 -3.52 -9.39 24.38
C TRP A 583 -3.99 -10.81 24.04
N ARG A 584 -3.58 -11.80 24.85
CA ARG A 584 -3.83 -13.24 24.63
C ARG A 584 -5.26 -13.68 25.00
N PHE A 585 -6.15 -12.78 25.39
CA PHE A 585 -7.53 -13.09 25.75
C PHE A 585 -8.49 -12.72 24.62
N GLY A 586 -8.84 -13.70 23.79
CA GLY A 586 -9.60 -13.53 22.55
C GLY A 586 -11.07 -13.15 22.69
N ARG A 587 -11.42 -12.03 23.36
CA ARG A 587 -12.82 -11.53 23.43
C ARG A 587 -13.03 -10.01 23.43
N PHE A 588 -12.03 -9.16 23.21
CA PHE A 588 -12.26 -7.71 23.05
C PHE A 588 -11.62 -7.18 21.76
N ASP A 589 -12.45 -6.93 20.76
CA ASP A 589 -12.09 -6.54 19.38
C ASP A 589 -11.89 -5.03 19.16
N ALA A 590 -11.67 -4.21 20.19
CA ALA A 590 -11.87 -2.75 20.06
C ALA A 590 -10.68 -1.82 20.36
N LEU A 591 -9.51 -2.28 20.82
CA LEU A 591 -8.38 -1.39 21.08
C LEU A 591 -7.11 -1.95 20.46
N ARG A 592 -6.82 -1.43 19.27
CA ARG A 592 -5.75 -1.87 18.38
C ARG A 592 -4.73 -0.75 18.32
N ASP A 593 -4.09 -0.51 19.46
CA ASP A 593 -3.58 0.82 19.71
C ASP A 593 -2.07 0.82 19.99
N ASP A 594 -1.35 1.45 19.05
CA ASP A 594 0.11 1.63 19.03
C ASP A 594 0.56 2.56 20.18
N THR A 595 0.83 1.98 21.35
CA THR A 595 1.06 2.77 22.58
C THR A 595 2.53 3.16 22.72
N ASN A 596 2.82 4.46 22.82
CA ASN A 596 4.17 4.99 23.04
C ASN A 596 4.12 6.20 23.99
N LEU A 597 3.60 5.99 25.20
CA LEU A 597 3.23 7.05 26.15
C LEU A 597 4.33 8.09 26.34
N TYR A 598 5.57 7.63 26.58
CA TYR A 598 6.68 8.53 26.86
C TYR A 598 7.02 9.43 25.67
N LEU A 599 7.19 8.84 24.47
CA LEU A 599 7.53 9.59 23.26
C LEU A 599 6.38 10.50 22.84
N GLY A 600 5.12 10.06 23.00
CA GLY A 600 3.95 10.89 22.81
C GLY A 600 3.94 12.11 23.74
N LEU A 601 4.31 11.96 25.02
CA LEU A 601 4.41 13.09 25.95
C LEU A 601 5.55 14.06 25.59
N LEU A 602 6.70 13.56 25.15
CA LEU A 602 7.77 14.42 24.63
C LEU A 602 7.34 15.19 23.38
N MET A 603 6.64 14.52 22.45
CA MET A 603 6.07 15.14 21.25
C MET A 603 5.06 16.23 21.62
N MET A 604 4.17 15.98 22.60
CA MET A 604 3.22 16.97 23.12
C MET A 604 3.93 18.17 23.74
N ALA A 605 5.04 17.96 24.46
CA ALA A 605 5.84 19.05 25.04
C ALA A 605 6.56 19.91 23.97
N ALA A 606 6.85 19.33 22.80
CA ALA A 606 7.53 20.01 21.68
C ALA A 606 6.61 20.87 20.80
N ILE A 607 5.29 20.70 20.93
CA ILE A 607 4.29 21.43 20.13
C ILE A 607 3.49 22.45 20.98
N PRO A 608 2.84 23.45 20.34
CA PRO A 608 1.91 24.37 21.00
C PRO A 608 0.78 23.70 21.81
N ILE A 609 0.46 24.28 22.98
CA ILE A 609 -0.76 23.99 23.76
C ILE A 609 -1.95 24.67 23.09
N ARG A 610 -2.99 23.89 22.83
CA ARG A 610 -4.13 24.28 21.99
C ARG A 610 -5.33 24.64 22.84
N ALA A 611 -5.55 25.94 23.08
CA ALA A 611 -6.65 26.44 23.92
C ALA A 611 -8.05 26.06 23.46
N GLN A 612 -8.21 25.87 22.16
CA GLN A 612 -9.46 25.47 21.52
C GLN A 612 -9.17 24.36 20.51
N ARG A 613 -10.23 23.69 20.06
CA ARG A 613 -10.18 22.78 18.91
C ARG A 613 -9.64 23.57 17.72
N GLN A 614 -8.46 23.22 17.23
CA GLN A 614 -7.89 23.83 16.04
C GLN A 614 -8.26 22.96 14.85
N VAL A 615 -9.18 23.47 14.03
CA VAL A 615 -9.35 22.95 12.68
C VAL A 615 -8.16 23.48 11.90
N VAL A 616 -7.13 22.66 11.78
CA VAL A 616 -6.04 22.98 10.86
C VAL A 616 -6.58 22.65 9.49
N ARG A 617 -7.01 23.68 8.78
CA ARG A 617 -7.05 23.60 7.33
C ARG A 617 -5.62 23.28 6.94
N ARG A 618 -5.36 22.07 6.44
CA ARG A 618 -4.10 21.78 5.75
C ARG A 618 -3.87 22.97 4.81
N GLY A 619 -2.67 23.55 4.84
CA GLY A 619 -2.31 24.54 3.85
C GLY A 619 -2.77 24.04 2.48
N SER A 620 -3.61 24.86 1.83
CA SER A 620 -4.29 24.63 0.54
C SER A 620 -5.42 23.60 0.43
N TYR A 621 -6.09 23.17 1.52
CA TYR A 621 -7.32 22.37 1.40
C TYR A 621 -8.47 23.06 2.12
N VAL A 622 -9.33 23.69 1.33
CA VAL A 622 -10.64 24.14 1.80
C VAL A 622 -11.52 22.89 1.89
N ASP A 623 -12.14 22.65 3.06
CA ASP A 623 -13.28 21.72 3.16
C ASP A 623 -14.29 22.12 2.07
N GLY A 624 -14.53 21.22 1.10
CA GLY A 624 -15.41 21.49 -0.05
C GLY A 624 -14.77 22.27 -1.20
N GLU A 625 -13.48 22.09 -1.50
CA GLU A 625 -13.00 22.47 -2.84
C GLU A 625 -13.74 21.61 -3.88
N GLU A 626 -14.70 22.24 -4.57
CA GLU A 626 -15.22 21.70 -5.82
C GLU A 626 -14.03 21.43 -6.74
N ILE A 627 -13.80 20.17 -7.10
CA ILE A 627 -12.84 19.85 -8.16
C ILE A 627 -13.49 20.36 -9.43
N GLU A 628 -12.91 21.43 -9.98
CA GLU A 628 -13.30 21.96 -11.28
C GLU A 628 -12.46 21.29 -12.37
N LEU A 629 -13.11 20.50 -13.19
CA LEU A 629 -12.56 19.90 -14.39
C LEU A 629 -12.95 20.75 -15.60
N THR A 630 -11.96 21.27 -16.30
CA THR A 630 -12.14 22.11 -17.48
C THR A 630 -11.90 21.29 -18.74
N PRO A 631 -12.67 21.45 -19.83
CA PRO A 631 -12.43 20.68 -21.05
C PRO A 631 -11.01 20.89 -21.58
N SER A 632 -10.41 19.82 -22.11
CA SER A 632 -9.13 19.93 -22.83
C SER A 632 -9.25 20.73 -24.12
N SER A 633 -8.12 21.05 -24.74
CA SER A 633 -8.08 21.72 -26.06
C SER A 633 -8.86 20.97 -27.15
N MET A 634 -8.96 19.63 -27.03
CA MET A 634 -9.71 18.78 -27.97
C MET A 634 -11.17 18.59 -27.58
N ALA A 635 -11.54 18.91 -26.34
CA ALA A 635 -12.90 18.82 -25.81
C ALA A 635 -13.60 20.20 -25.76
N GLN A 636 -13.06 21.20 -26.48
CA GLN A 636 -13.57 22.57 -26.50
C GLN A 636 -15.06 22.60 -26.91
N GLY A 637 -15.87 23.30 -26.11
CA GLY A 637 -17.32 23.43 -26.32
C GLY A 637 -18.16 22.64 -25.31
N ASN A 638 -17.57 21.72 -24.56
CA ASN A 638 -18.23 21.10 -23.41
C ASN A 638 -18.25 22.05 -22.20
N PRO A 639 -19.25 21.96 -21.31
CA PRO A 639 -19.24 22.71 -20.05
C PRO A 639 -18.21 22.15 -19.08
N ASP A 640 -17.71 23.00 -18.19
CA ASP A 640 -16.90 22.60 -17.04
C ASP A 640 -17.71 21.65 -16.13
N ILE A 641 -17.00 20.74 -15.47
CA ILE A 641 -17.59 19.79 -14.53
C ILE A 641 -17.11 20.16 -13.14
N LYS A 642 -18.06 20.33 -12.22
CA LYS A 642 -17.81 20.59 -10.81
C LYS A 642 -18.16 19.35 -10.03
N MET A 643 -17.19 18.83 -9.30
CA MET A 643 -17.38 17.64 -8.49
C MET A 643 -17.24 18.06 -7.03
N SER A 644 -18.25 17.79 -6.22
CA SER A 644 -18.10 17.91 -4.77
C SER A 644 -17.28 16.72 -4.27
N ASP A 645 -16.15 17.03 -3.63
CA ASP A 645 -15.30 16.03 -3.01
C ASP A 645 -15.87 15.67 -1.62
N GLU A 646 -17.09 15.11 -1.59
CA GLU A 646 -17.80 14.76 -0.34
C GLU A 646 -17.13 13.60 0.42
N ASP A 647 -16.25 12.85 -0.24
CA ASP A 647 -15.56 11.69 0.32
C ASP A 647 -14.17 11.99 0.91
N TYR A 648 -13.74 13.26 0.92
CA TYR A 648 -12.40 13.56 1.38
C TYR A 648 -12.29 13.61 2.90
N LEU A 649 -11.38 12.75 3.39
CA LEU A 649 -10.96 12.55 4.78
C LEU A 649 -11.30 13.75 5.68
N PRO A 650 -12.05 13.53 6.79
CA PRO A 650 -12.52 14.62 7.65
C PRO A 650 -11.36 15.53 8.02
N SER A 651 -11.59 16.84 7.96
CA SER A 651 -10.61 17.86 8.34
C SER A 651 -9.86 17.42 9.59
N GLN A 652 -8.53 17.37 9.50
CA GLN A 652 -7.71 16.90 10.63
C GLN A 652 -7.84 17.91 11.76
N VAL A 653 -8.62 17.51 12.75
CA VAL A 653 -8.92 18.33 13.91
C VAL A 653 -7.84 18.04 14.93
N ALA A 654 -7.04 19.06 15.24
CA ALA A 654 -6.26 19.05 16.45
C ALA A 654 -7.22 19.32 17.61
N SER A 655 -7.52 18.29 18.40
CA SER A 655 -8.34 18.45 19.60
C SER A 655 -7.69 19.45 20.56
N ARG A 656 -8.52 20.14 21.36
CA ARG A 656 -8.05 20.99 22.47
C ARG A 656 -7.07 20.18 23.31
N SER A 657 -5.92 20.77 23.66
CA SER A 657 -4.93 20.08 24.49
C SER A 657 -5.56 19.71 25.83
N ARG A 658 -5.47 18.43 26.17
CA ARG A 658 -5.90 17.86 27.44
C ARG A 658 -4.80 16.94 27.94
N LEU A 659 -4.63 16.89 29.25
CA LEU A 659 -3.77 15.92 29.90
C LEU A 659 -4.54 15.30 31.05
N TRP A 660 -4.71 13.99 31.00
CA TRP A 660 -5.11 13.20 32.16
C TRP A 660 -3.84 12.78 32.88
N ASP A 661 -3.68 13.17 34.15
CA ASP A 661 -2.62 12.63 35.00
C ASP A 661 -3.18 11.44 35.80
N PRO A 662 -2.79 10.20 35.47
CA PRO A 662 -3.31 9.01 36.11
C PRO A 662 -2.73 8.74 37.51
N TRP A 663 -1.73 9.51 37.95
CA TRP A 663 -1.25 9.49 39.33
C TRP A 663 -2.04 10.45 40.21
N LEU A 664 -2.49 11.58 39.67
CA LEU A 664 -3.35 12.52 40.39
C LEU A 664 -4.84 12.19 40.24
N GLN A 665 -5.21 11.37 39.25
CA GLN A 665 -6.61 11.13 38.87
C GLN A 665 -7.35 12.43 38.57
N GLU A 666 -6.66 13.38 37.92
CA GLU A 666 -7.19 14.69 37.57
C GLU A 666 -6.95 15.03 36.10
N PHE A 667 -7.95 15.67 35.49
CA PHE A 667 -7.80 16.30 34.19
C PHE A 667 -7.22 17.70 34.38
N LEU A 668 -6.04 17.93 33.83
CA LEU A 668 -5.50 19.27 33.69
C LEU A 668 -6.16 19.92 32.48
N ASP A 669 -7.12 20.83 32.75
CA ASP A 669 -7.71 21.67 31.70
C ASP A 669 -6.71 22.75 31.24
N ILE A 670 -6.97 23.35 30.08
CA ILE A 670 -6.06 24.29 29.42
C ILE A 670 -5.58 25.44 30.30
N ASN A 671 -6.42 25.88 31.23
CA ASN A 671 -6.13 27.04 32.08
C ASN A 671 -5.05 26.71 33.13
N ARG A 672 -4.74 25.43 33.32
CA ARG A 672 -3.73 24.92 34.26
C ARG A 672 -2.62 24.13 33.57
N LEU A 673 -2.88 23.64 32.36
CA LEU A 673 -1.96 22.85 31.57
C LEU A 673 -0.81 23.69 31.02
N ARG A 674 0.41 23.24 31.28
CA ARG A 674 1.69 23.80 30.82
C ARG A 674 2.51 22.68 30.20
N HIS A 675 3.46 23.04 29.32
CA HIS A 675 4.32 22.05 28.68
C HIS A 675 5.14 21.23 29.69
N VAL A 676 5.50 21.86 30.81
CA VAL A 676 6.21 21.18 31.91
C VAL A 676 5.39 20.07 32.55
N ASP A 677 4.05 20.12 32.50
CA ASP A 677 3.21 19.09 33.10
C ASP A 677 3.29 17.78 32.28
N TYR A 678 3.45 17.86 30.94
CA TYR A 678 3.78 16.69 30.12
C TYR A 678 5.13 16.09 30.52
N LEU A 679 6.14 16.95 30.74
CA LEU A 679 7.48 16.52 31.12
C LEU A 679 7.55 15.98 32.56
N ASP A 680 6.69 16.46 33.45
CA ASP A 680 6.57 15.94 34.81
C ASP A 680 5.91 14.56 34.80
N LEU A 681 4.94 14.34 33.92
CA LEU A 681 4.36 13.02 33.71
C LEU A 681 5.40 12.03 33.16
N VAL A 682 6.26 12.48 32.24
CA VAL A 682 7.42 11.71 31.77
C VAL A 682 8.30 11.28 32.94
N VAL A 683 8.63 12.19 33.87
CA VAL A 683 9.42 11.85 35.08
C VAL A 683 8.72 10.81 35.94
N ARG A 684 7.40 10.90 36.11
CA ARG A 684 6.61 9.91 36.90
C ARG A 684 6.61 8.53 36.26
N VAL A 685 6.52 8.47 34.93
CA VAL A 685 6.66 7.20 34.19
C VAL A 685 8.04 6.59 34.46
N ILE A 686 9.11 7.37 34.42
CA ILE A 686 10.46 6.90 34.78
C ILE A 686 10.50 6.41 36.23
N GLN A 687 9.88 7.14 37.16
CA GLN A 687 9.85 6.73 38.56
C GLN A 687 9.16 5.39 38.77
N GLU A 688 8.05 5.10 38.08
CA GLU A 688 7.44 3.77 38.17
C GLU A 688 8.33 2.68 37.57
N VAL A 689 9.03 2.97 36.48
CA VAL A 689 10.01 2.05 35.87
C VAL A 689 11.14 1.74 36.86
N ILE A 690 11.59 2.76 37.60
CA ILE A 690 12.55 2.62 38.69
C ILE A 690 11.99 1.74 39.81
N LEU A 691 10.76 2.00 40.26
CA LEU A 691 10.09 1.26 41.34
C LEU A 691 9.74 -0.18 40.97
N ALA A 692 9.80 -0.51 39.69
CA ALA A 692 9.61 -1.85 39.17
C ALA A 692 10.93 -2.60 38.94
N ASP A 693 12.09 -2.00 39.25
CA ASP A 693 13.43 -2.58 39.06
C ASP A 693 13.69 -3.06 37.63
N ALA A 694 13.22 -2.26 36.67
CA ALA A 694 13.02 -2.73 35.32
C ALA A 694 14.26 -2.43 34.45
N LYS A 695 14.70 -3.42 33.65
CA LYS A 695 15.91 -3.33 32.81
C LYS A 695 15.60 -2.63 31.47
N LEU A 696 16.40 -1.62 31.12
CA LEU A 696 16.18 -0.79 29.94
C LEU A 696 17.40 -0.75 29.01
N PRO A 697 17.19 -0.61 27.68
CA PRO A 697 18.28 -0.28 26.78
C PRO A 697 18.85 1.12 27.09
N THR A 698 20.10 1.18 27.53
CA THR A 698 20.75 2.43 27.93
C THR A 698 20.74 3.51 26.85
N PRO A 699 21.02 3.21 25.56
CA PRO A 699 21.05 4.23 24.52
C PRO A 699 19.72 4.99 24.35
N TRP A 700 18.59 4.30 24.54
CA TRP A 700 17.28 4.93 24.44
C TRP A 700 16.97 5.83 25.63
N ILE A 701 17.25 5.38 26.84
CA ILE A 701 17.06 6.19 28.05
C ILE A 701 17.91 7.44 28.02
N VAL A 702 19.18 7.33 27.62
CA VAL A 702 20.07 8.47 27.46
C VAL A 702 19.50 9.49 26.49
N GLU A 703 19.00 9.05 25.33
CA GLU A 703 18.41 9.96 24.35
C GLU A 703 17.10 10.59 24.84
N MET A 704 16.23 9.80 25.47
CA MET A 704 14.94 10.26 25.98
C MET A 704 15.12 11.29 27.11
N THR A 705 16.04 11.04 28.04
CA THR A 705 16.40 12.01 29.09
C THR A 705 17.06 13.25 28.49
N ARG A 706 17.95 13.11 27.50
CA ARG A 706 18.56 14.25 26.80
C ARG A 706 17.51 15.15 26.15
N VAL A 707 16.54 14.58 25.45
CA VAL A 707 15.45 15.33 24.78
C VAL A 707 14.53 15.96 25.82
N GLN A 708 14.17 15.23 26.87
CA GLN A 708 13.40 15.77 28.00
C GLN A 708 14.09 16.97 28.63
N ASP A 709 15.38 16.87 28.95
CA ASP A 709 16.14 17.94 29.58
C ASP A 709 16.28 19.15 28.66
N ALA A 710 16.51 18.93 27.36
CA ALA A 710 16.56 20.00 26.36
C ALA A 710 15.22 20.73 26.25
N LEU A 711 14.10 19.99 26.18
CA LEU A 711 12.75 20.57 26.16
C LEU A 711 12.44 21.30 27.47
N ARG A 712 12.78 20.71 28.63
CA ARG A 712 12.58 21.32 29.94
C ARG A 712 13.36 22.62 30.04
N GLN A 713 14.64 22.61 29.70
CA GLN A 713 15.49 23.80 29.70
C GLN A 713 14.94 24.89 28.79
N ALA A 714 14.50 24.54 27.57
CA ALA A 714 13.89 25.49 26.64
C ALA A 714 12.59 26.09 27.21
N ARG A 715 11.72 25.26 27.78
CA ARG A 715 10.44 25.68 28.38
C ARG A 715 10.61 26.41 29.71
N THR A 716 11.74 26.30 30.41
CA THR A 716 11.98 26.98 31.70
C THR A 716 12.96 28.16 31.62
N ARG A 717 13.46 28.54 30.44
CA ARG A 717 14.41 29.66 30.32
C ARG A 717 13.89 30.94 30.99
N PRO A 718 14.66 31.57 31.90
CA PRO A 718 14.27 32.82 32.56
C PRO A 718 14.10 33.98 31.59
N GLU A 719 14.83 34.00 30.48
CA GLU A 719 14.71 35.01 29.42
C GLU A 719 13.31 35.02 28.77
N LEU A 720 12.57 33.92 28.89
CA LEU A 720 11.18 33.77 28.45
C LEU A 720 10.18 33.95 29.60
N SER A 721 10.61 34.23 30.84
CA SER A 721 9.69 34.47 31.96
C SER A 721 9.06 35.87 31.92
N THR A 722 9.61 36.77 31.09
CA THR A 722 9.06 38.09 30.77
C THR A 722 8.13 38.06 29.55
N VAL A 723 8.10 36.94 28.81
CA VAL A 723 7.19 36.72 27.68
C VAL A 723 5.84 36.28 28.22
N ASP A 724 4.77 36.82 27.63
CA ASP A 724 3.40 36.46 27.97
C ASP A 724 3.23 34.92 28.02
N PRO A 725 2.73 34.35 29.13
CA PRO A 725 2.44 32.92 29.26
C PRO A 725 1.62 32.35 28.09
N GLN A 726 0.76 33.15 27.47
CA GLN A 726 -0.05 32.76 26.32
C GLN A 726 0.76 32.66 25.02
N ILE A 727 1.78 33.51 24.84
CA ILE A 727 2.75 33.41 23.73
C ILE A 727 3.64 32.18 23.93
N LYS A 728 4.04 31.90 25.17
CA LYS A 728 4.83 30.72 25.52
C LYS A 728 4.05 29.41 25.34
N ALA A 729 2.75 29.42 25.65
CA ALA A 729 1.87 28.28 25.42
C ALA A 729 1.71 27.97 23.92
N THR A 730 1.85 28.97 23.04
CA THR A 730 1.67 28.81 21.58
C THR A 730 2.98 28.60 20.80
N SER A 731 4.13 28.51 21.48
CA SER A 731 5.43 28.34 20.80
C SER A 731 5.80 26.88 20.53
N TRP A 732 6.44 26.67 19.38
CA TRP A 732 7.12 25.42 19.02
C TRP A 732 8.50 25.34 19.67
N GLU A 733 8.91 24.15 20.10
CA GLU A 733 10.30 23.89 20.49
C GLU A 733 10.96 22.95 19.50
N ALA A 734 12.27 23.09 19.33
CA ALA A 734 13.01 22.25 18.40
C ALA A 734 12.89 20.77 18.74
N TRP A 735 12.33 19.98 17.83
CA TRP A 735 12.34 18.53 17.92
C TRP A 735 13.70 18.00 17.43
N ASN A 736 14.49 17.43 18.34
CA ASN A 736 15.83 16.94 18.02
C ASN A 736 16.08 15.48 18.44
N PHE A 737 15.01 14.70 18.61
CA PHE A 737 15.09 13.29 18.95
C PHE A 737 15.79 12.49 17.82
N ARG A 738 16.71 11.62 18.19
CA ARG A 738 17.47 10.74 17.29
C ARG A 738 17.30 9.30 17.72
N VAL A 739 16.89 8.42 16.81
CA VAL A 739 16.91 6.99 17.09
C VAL A 739 18.35 6.57 17.40
N PRO A 740 18.65 6.03 18.59
CA PRO A 740 20.01 5.70 18.99
C PRO A 740 20.57 4.54 18.15
N ASP A 741 21.90 4.43 18.09
CA ASP A 741 22.56 3.29 17.45
C ASP A 741 22.24 1.99 18.22
N TYR A 742 22.11 0.88 17.48
CA TYR A 742 21.81 -0.42 18.07
C TYR A 742 23.00 -0.97 18.86
N ASP A 743 22.81 -1.13 20.17
CA ASP A 743 23.68 -1.96 21.01
C ASP A 743 22.82 -2.92 21.86
N PRO A 744 22.73 -4.21 21.48
CA PRO A 744 21.94 -5.19 22.23
C PRO A 744 22.54 -5.55 23.58
N ASN A 745 23.76 -5.11 23.87
CA ASN A 745 24.45 -5.44 25.12
C ASN A 745 24.50 -4.26 26.11
N ASP A 746 24.01 -3.07 25.73
CA ASP A 746 24.05 -1.88 26.59
C ASP A 746 22.70 -1.69 27.29
N TRP A 747 22.61 -2.28 28.48
CA TRP A 747 21.42 -2.23 29.32
C TRP A 747 21.73 -1.50 30.62
N CYS A 748 20.76 -0.79 31.16
CA CYS A 748 20.84 -0.17 32.46
C CYS A 748 19.63 -0.50 33.32
N MET A 749 19.84 -0.39 34.61
CA MET A 749 18.83 -0.45 35.65
C MET A 749 19.07 0.72 36.59
N TRP A 750 18.03 1.26 37.19
CA TRP A 750 18.22 2.33 38.14
C TRP A 750 18.86 1.78 39.42
N SER A 751 19.91 2.44 39.92
CA SER A 751 20.45 2.18 41.26
C SER A 751 19.87 3.22 42.21
N PRO A 752 18.97 2.82 43.12
CA PRO A 752 18.47 3.71 44.16
C PRO A 752 19.59 4.27 45.04
N GLU A 753 20.64 3.48 45.28
CA GLU A 753 21.77 3.86 46.14
C GLU A 753 22.61 4.97 45.51
N ALA A 754 22.84 4.89 44.20
CA ALA A 754 23.67 5.85 43.48
C ALA A 754 22.87 7.00 42.86
N LEU A 755 21.53 6.96 42.96
CA LEU A 755 20.60 7.91 42.32
C LEU A 755 20.91 8.11 40.82
N GLN A 756 21.31 7.04 40.14
CA GLN A 756 21.67 7.07 38.72
C GLN A 756 21.38 5.73 38.04
N TRP A 757 21.34 5.75 36.71
CA TRP A 757 21.29 4.55 35.89
C TRP A 757 22.63 3.80 35.94
N ARG A 758 22.61 2.58 36.50
CA ARG A 758 23.74 1.66 36.52
C ARG A 758 23.71 0.78 35.27
N ARG A 759 24.79 0.76 34.50
CA ARG A 759 24.94 -0.20 33.40
C ARG A 759 25.04 -1.62 33.94
N LEU A 760 24.36 -2.55 33.29
CA LEU A 760 24.34 -3.96 33.63
C LEU A 760 25.51 -4.69 33.00
N GLU A 761 26.05 -5.67 33.72
CA GLU A 761 27.03 -6.59 33.17
C GLU A 761 26.36 -7.64 32.27
N ARG A 762 27.13 -8.24 31.35
CA ARG A 762 26.57 -9.15 30.33
C ARG A 762 25.78 -10.33 30.91
N HIS A 763 26.17 -10.84 32.06
CA HIS A 763 25.50 -11.96 32.74
C HIS A 763 24.22 -11.52 33.46
N GLU A 764 24.04 -10.22 33.69
CA GLU A 764 22.81 -9.63 34.23
C GLU A 764 21.81 -9.28 33.11
N ILE A 765 22.22 -9.40 31.84
CA ILE A 765 21.34 -9.20 30.69
C ILE A 765 20.40 -10.41 30.60
N PRO A 766 19.10 -10.20 30.41
CA PRO A 766 18.15 -11.30 30.39
C PRO A 766 18.33 -12.20 29.17
N ASP A 767 18.36 -13.52 29.43
CA ASP A 767 18.20 -14.53 28.40
C ASP A 767 16.72 -14.61 28.00
N VAL A 768 16.41 -14.25 26.77
CA VAL A 768 15.03 -14.17 26.28
C VAL A 768 14.69 -15.43 25.47
N ASP A 769 14.17 -16.44 26.16
CA ASP A 769 13.58 -17.62 25.54
C ASP A 769 12.12 -17.34 25.14
N LEU A 770 11.93 -16.85 23.90
CA LEU A 770 10.59 -16.74 23.31
C LEU A 770 10.27 -17.98 22.46
N PRO A 771 9.03 -18.52 22.55
CA PRO A 771 8.59 -19.57 21.66
C PRO A 771 8.59 -19.07 20.21
N ASP A 772 9.20 -19.86 19.31
CA ASP A 772 9.20 -19.62 17.86
C ASP A 772 7.76 -19.65 17.33
N SER A 773 7.13 -18.48 17.23
CA SER A 773 5.90 -18.31 16.44
C SER A 773 6.19 -18.05 14.96
N ASP A 774 7.42 -17.66 14.63
CA ASP A 774 7.96 -17.73 13.27
C ASP A 774 8.42 -19.18 13.02
N SER A 775 7.47 -20.12 12.95
CA SER A 775 7.72 -21.29 12.13
C SER A 775 7.76 -20.80 10.68
N ASP A 776 8.94 -20.32 10.26
CA ASP A 776 9.42 -20.63 8.93
C ASP A 776 9.32 -22.16 8.86
N ALA A 777 8.16 -22.67 8.43
CA ALA A 777 7.90 -24.08 8.21
C ALA A 777 8.68 -24.55 6.98
N SER A 778 9.98 -24.32 6.98
CA SER A 778 10.93 -25.29 6.46
C SER A 778 11.08 -26.35 7.54
N SER A 779 10.09 -27.23 7.67
CA SER A 779 10.43 -28.61 7.96
C SER A 779 11.43 -29.01 6.87
N GLU A 780 12.67 -29.28 7.26
CA GLU A 780 13.54 -30.09 6.41
C GLU A 780 12.71 -31.29 5.93
N PRO A 781 12.70 -31.62 4.62
CA PRO A 781 12.19 -32.92 4.24
C PRO A 781 13.12 -33.93 4.90
N GLY A 782 12.67 -34.53 5.99
CA GLY A 782 13.30 -35.73 6.52
C GLY A 782 13.37 -36.75 5.40
N PRO A 783 14.47 -37.51 5.28
CA PRO A 783 14.58 -38.52 4.25
C PRO A 783 13.49 -39.57 4.49
N ASN A 784 12.54 -39.66 3.55
CA ASN A 784 11.75 -40.85 3.26
C ASN A 784 11.35 -40.83 1.79
#